data_AF-A0A7C1BXU2-F1
#
_entry.id   AF-A0A7C1BXU2-F1
#
_cell.length_a   1.000
_cell.length_b   1.000
_cell.length_c   1.000
_cell.angle_alpha   90.00
_cell.angle_beta   90.00
_cell.angle_gamma   90.00
#
_symmetry.space_group_name_H-M   'P 1'
#
loop_
_entity.id
_entity.type
_entity.pdbx_description
1 polymer ?
#
loop_
_entity_poly.entity_id
_entity_poly.type
_entity_poly.pdbx_seq_one_letter_code
_entity_poly.pdbx_strand_id
1 'polypeptide(L)'
;FVGDEKQSIYFFRGANVEIFRRAREKFEAWLGDEFCYEEVKENYRSLPAIIEFTNHVFSRIMDRAGRNFPWVTEYTPFNAYRSGVPDAGSVELIMMNDEAETASEKKEKEAEVLAQRIQGLVGNHKVGRVPEERRPCKYMDMAILLRKRTHLRKYEEALRRHNIPFVAVKGIGFYQEPEVAMLRALIYFLSNRMDDYSLYVLLKGPMFNVDEGTILQLIEKQGNSLFEKMENDAAETVGAGLPRPYDLLQEWLSRLADMPLSELIEYALTCTGAWKYFHEAQRRANIKKLIRIVEDLEASGKSLLKIRDFLERTDGKSDEPKANVNTEEMDAVRIMTVHASKGLEFPIVFVPGIDEQFLLRTDDRLVYEKEGKFFFKSLPEASIRRQDEDFLVHLAKEAEEQKRLFYVAATRAEEALIMLSHWSDRENTFLDFLKKGINIEKEGETYTYDQELTGFSLLSEDDVKMLFEHAPRIKAQKTTCPPVSVVPLTFEKQAHWQSVTETVDIRRRHGNDWAMLGDIIHRIFEGISKGIIIEENILEKTGRMLGDRGVSGEDKKEKLSIIERQVTLLKEKGIWQKIIMPAADSYTELPFIFEDRGSVFTGRIDRVIKRDDYFEVYDYKTFPVKEDETAYLLKEYAVQLDIYAKAVKKLFGTEKVKSFIVFTNSGEVKEV
;
A
#
# COMPACT_ATOMS: atom_id res chain seq x y z
N PHE A 1 -12.75 28.11 2.13
CA PHE A 1 -13.18 26.69 2.00
C PHE A 1 -13.59 26.48 0.55
N VAL A 2 -13.24 25.34 -0.07
CA VAL A 2 -13.61 25.03 -1.46
C VAL A 2 -14.34 23.69 -1.50
N GLY A 3 -15.37 23.58 -2.33
CA GLY A 3 -16.09 22.33 -2.53
C GLY A 3 -17.30 22.50 -3.45
N ASP A 4 -17.86 21.37 -3.89
CA ASP A 4 -19.00 21.31 -4.78
C ASP A 4 -20.06 20.37 -4.20
N GLU A 5 -21.23 20.91 -3.85
CA GLU A 5 -22.36 20.14 -3.32
C GLU A 5 -22.82 19.05 -4.29
N LYS A 6 -22.69 19.28 -5.60
CA LYS A 6 -23.03 18.33 -6.67
C LYS A 6 -22.16 17.07 -6.64
N GLN A 7 -20.99 17.13 -6.01
CA GLN A 7 -20.05 15.99 -5.90
C GLN A 7 -20.10 15.30 -4.54
N SER A 8 -21.07 15.60 -3.68
CA SER A 8 -21.23 14.89 -2.40
C SER A 8 -21.88 13.52 -2.58
N ILE A 9 -21.04 12.48 -2.55
CA ILE A 9 -21.40 11.08 -2.86
C ILE A 9 -20.94 10.09 -1.78
N TYR A 10 -20.86 10.56 -0.52
CA TYR A 10 -20.46 9.73 0.62
C TYR A 10 -21.51 9.75 1.74
N PHE A 11 -22.79 9.85 1.39
CA PHE A 11 -23.89 9.86 2.35
C PHE A 11 -23.91 8.56 3.18
N PHE A 12 -23.59 7.42 2.56
CA PHE A 12 -23.39 6.15 3.26
C PHE A 12 -22.26 6.15 4.32
N ARG A 13 -21.36 7.16 4.29
CA ARG A 13 -20.33 7.40 5.31
C ARG A 13 -20.67 8.58 6.23
N GLY A 14 -21.89 9.10 6.16
CA GLY A 14 -22.37 10.24 6.95
C GLY A 14 -22.07 11.61 6.34
N ALA A 15 -21.66 11.71 5.07
CA ALA A 15 -21.49 13.03 4.44
C ALA A 15 -22.85 13.74 4.30
N ASN A 16 -22.96 14.96 4.84
CA ASN A 16 -24.18 15.75 4.81
C ASN A 16 -24.01 17.00 3.94
N VAL A 17 -24.73 17.08 2.82
CA VAL A 17 -24.70 18.24 1.89
C VAL A 17 -25.21 19.52 2.55
N GLU A 18 -26.12 19.39 3.52
CA GLU A 18 -26.68 20.52 4.25
C GLU A 18 -25.61 21.32 5.02
N ILE A 19 -24.44 20.73 5.27
CA ILE A 19 -23.32 21.42 5.92
C ILE A 19 -22.82 22.58 5.06
N PHE A 20 -22.80 22.47 3.74
CA PHE A 20 -22.36 23.56 2.86
C PHE A 20 -23.22 24.81 3.04
N ARG A 21 -24.55 24.61 3.04
CA ARG A 21 -25.52 25.69 3.21
C ARG A 21 -25.46 26.30 4.61
N ARG A 22 -25.49 25.44 5.65
CA ARG A 22 -25.38 25.88 7.05
C ARG A 22 -24.06 26.61 7.33
N ALA A 23 -22.97 26.17 6.71
CA ALA A 23 -21.67 26.84 6.84
C ALA A 23 -21.70 28.22 6.18
N ARG A 24 -22.26 28.35 4.97
CA ARG A 24 -22.43 29.64 4.28
C ARG A 24 -23.22 30.62 5.15
N GLU A 25 -24.40 30.22 5.61
CA GLU A 25 -25.27 31.06 6.47
C GLU A 25 -24.55 31.50 7.76
N LYS A 26 -23.79 30.59 8.39
CA LYS A 26 -23.01 30.91 9.60
C LYS A 26 -21.84 31.84 9.33
N PHE A 27 -21.10 31.64 8.24
CA PHE A 27 -19.98 32.51 7.89
C PHE A 27 -20.45 33.91 7.50
N GLU A 28 -21.54 34.00 6.73
CA GLU A 28 -22.18 35.27 6.38
C GLU A 28 -22.65 36.02 7.64
N ALA A 29 -23.29 35.33 8.59
CA ALA A 29 -23.70 35.94 9.85
C ALA A 29 -22.52 36.33 10.77
N TRP A 30 -21.42 35.57 10.74
CA TRP A 30 -20.27 35.79 11.62
C TRP A 30 -19.32 36.88 11.11
N LEU A 31 -18.99 36.85 9.82
CA LEU A 31 -17.99 37.70 9.20
C LEU A 31 -18.59 38.94 8.52
N GLY A 32 -19.91 38.96 8.25
CA GLY A 32 -20.58 40.09 7.61
C GLY A 32 -19.91 40.47 6.29
N ASP A 33 -19.46 41.73 6.19
CA ASP A 33 -18.81 42.28 4.99
C ASP A 33 -17.45 41.64 4.67
N GLU A 34 -16.81 40.95 5.62
CA GLU A 34 -15.57 40.20 5.36
C GLU A 34 -15.83 38.85 4.69
N PHE A 35 -17.08 38.38 4.64
CA PHE A 35 -17.43 37.14 3.98
C PHE A 35 -17.47 37.31 2.46
N CYS A 36 -16.55 36.63 1.77
CA CYS A 36 -16.57 36.52 0.32
C CYS A 36 -17.07 35.14 -0.12
N TYR A 37 -18.13 35.12 -0.91
CA TYR A 37 -18.63 33.93 -1.59
C TYR A 37 -18.50 34.12 -3.10
N GLU A 38 -17.74 33.23 -3.74
CA GLU A 38 -17.54 33.23 -5.19
C GLU A 38 -17.97 31.88 -5.77
N GLU A 39 -18.78 31.92 -6.82
CA GLU A 39 -19.18 30.74 -7.57
C GLU A 39 -18.37 30.67 -8.87
N VAL A 40 -17.44 29.72 -8.95
CA VAL A 40 -16.61 29.50 -10.13
C VAL A 40 -17.41 28.72 -11.18
N LYS A 41 -17.75 29.38 -12.28
CA LYS A 41 -18.55 28.80 -13.38
C LYS A 41 -17.72 28.31 -14.56
N GLU A 42 -16.43 28.66 -14.61
CA GLU A 42 -15.53 28.25 -15.69
C GLU A 42 -15.03 26.81 -15.47
N ASN A 43 -15.27 25.93 -16.46
CA ASN A 43 -14.76 24.58 -16.48
C ASN A 43 -13.56 24.47 -17.43
N TYR A 44 -12.39 24.18 -16.86
CA TYR A 44 -11.12 24.03 -17.58
C TYR A 44 -10.81 22.58 -17.96
N ARG A 45 -11.65 21.63 -17.53
CA ARG A 45 -11.44 20.19 -17.73
C ARG A 45 -12.01 19.74 -19.08
N SER A 46 -13.31 19.94 -19.27
CA SER A 46 -14.07 19.23 -20.29
C SER A 46 -14.34 20.08 -21.52
N LEU A 47 -14.46 19.42 -22.68
CA LEU A 47 -14.83 20.05 -23.95
C LEU A 47 -16.33 20.44 -23.98
N PRO A 48 -16.73 21.36 -24.88
CA PRO A 48 -18.10 21.91 -24.93
C PRO A 48 -19.21 20.87 -24.98
N ALA A 49 -19.09 19.78 -25.76
CA ALA A 49 -20.12 18.75 -25.86
C ALA A 49 -20.44 18.09 -24.51
N ILE A 50 -19.40 17.83 -23.70
CA ILE A 50 -19.57 17.28 -22.34
C ILE A 50 -20.27 18.29 -21.44
N ILE A 51 -19.86 19.57 -21.50
CA ILE A 51 -20.44 20.63 -20.67
C ILE A 51 -21.89 20.89 -21.05
N GLU A 52 -22.21 21.04 -22.33
CA GLU A 52 -23.58 21.21 -22.85
C GLU A 52 -24.47 20.05 -22.42
N PHE A 53 -24.01 18.80 -22.62
CA PHE A 53 -24.72 17.61 -22.18
C PHE A 53 -24.99 17.63 -20.66
N THR A 54 -23.96 17.91 -19.84
CA THR A 54 -24.15 17.98 -18.39
C THR A 54 -25.10 19.11 -17.98
N ASN A 55 -24.98 20.28 -18.59
CA ASN A 55 -25.86 21.42 -18.32
C ASN A 55 -27.31 21.06 -18.64
N HIS A 56 -27.55 20.40 -19.77
CA HIS A 56 -28.89 20.03 -20.24
C HIS A 56 -29.53 18.94 -19.38
N VAL A 57 -28.80 17.87 -19.07
CA VAL A 57 -29.31 16.75 -18.25
C VAL A 57 -29.53 17.20 -16.82
N PHE A 58 -28.51 17.77 -16.17
CA PHE A 58 -28.53 18.02 -14.73
C PHE A 58 -29.37 19.23 -14.34
N SER A 59 -29.56 20.22 -15.21
CA SER A 59 -30.54 21.30 -14.96
C SER A 59 -31.97 20.79 -14.82
N ARG A 60 -32.33 19.69 -15.50
CA ARG A 60 -33.67 19.08 -15.41
C ARG A 60 -33.80 18.10 -14.24
N ILE A 61 -32.82 17.21 -14.04
CA ILE A 61 -32.95 16.17 -13.01
C ILE A 61 -32.58 16.64 -11.60
N MET A 62 -31.77 17.69 -11.49
CA MET A 62 -31.40 18.37 -10.23
C MET A 62 -32.06 19.76 -10.13
N ASP A 63 -33.28 19.88 -10.66
CA ASP A 63 -34.11 21.06 -10.43
C ASP A 63 -34.73 21.01 -9.03
N ARG A 64 -34.73 22.15 -8.35
CA ARG A 64 -35.47 22.33 -7.11
C ARG A 64 -36.97 22.29 -7.34
N ALA A 65 -37.51 22.72 -8.48
CA ALA A 65 -38.96 22.67 -8.79
C ALA A 65 -39.86 23.05 -7.60
N GLY A 66 -39.49 24.08 -6.82
CA GLY A 66 -40.22 24.52 -5.63
C GLY A 66 -40.03 23.69 -4.34
N ARG A 67 -39.22 22.62 -4.37
CA ARG A 67 -38.83 21.81 -3.20
C ARG A 67 -37.71 22.50 -2.43
N ASN A 68 -38.05 23.20 -1.35
CA ASN A 68 -37.07 23.87 -0.50
C ASN A 68 -36.50 22.95 0.60
N PHE A 69 -36.16 21.71 0.25
CA PHE A 69 -35.55 20.78 1.20
C PHE A 69 -34.03 21.00 1.27
N PRO A 70 -33.42 21.11 2.46
CA PRO A 70 -31.99 21.39 2.63
C PRO A 70 -31.04 20.37 1.96
N TRP A 71 -31.49 19.13 1.78
CA TRP A 71 -30.69 18.04 1.20
C TRP A 71 -30.77 17.92 -0.32
N VAL A 72 -31.63 18.71 -0.96
CA VAL A 72 -31.75 18.78 -2.43
C VAL A 72 -30.70 19.75 -2.98
N THR A 73 -29.87 19.22 -3.86
CA THR A 73 -28.81 19.96 -4.55
C THR A 73 -29.38 20.59 -5.82
N GLU A 74 -29.09 21.86 -6.04
CA GLU A 74 -29.49 22.58 -7.25
C GLU A 74 -28.33 22.59 -8.24
N TYR A 75 -28.62 22.34 -9.51
CA TYR A 75 -27.59 22.37 -10.53
C TYR A 75 -27.34 23.80 -11.04
N THR A 76 -26.11 24.29 -10.88
CA THR A 76 -25.65 25.51 -11.58
C THR A 76 -24.90 25.15 -12.86
N PRO A 77 -25.26 25.73 -14.02
CA PRO A 77 -24.53 25.53 -15.27
C PRO A 77 -23.09 26.03 -15.27
N PHE A 78 -22.24 25.35 -16.03
CA PHE A 78 -20.84 25.73 -16.28
C PHE A 78 -20.62 26.26 -17.69
N ASN A 79 -19.59 27.08 -17.84
CA ASN A 79 -19.06 27.52 -19.14
C ASN A 79 -17.84 26.67 -19.50
N ALA A 80 -17.76 26.22 -20.76
CA ALA A 80 -16.59 25.50 -21.24
C ALA A 80 -15.47 26.49 -21.60
N TYR A 81 -14.34 26.41 -20.90
CA TYR A 81 -13.17 27.22 -21.23
C TYR A 81 -12.39 26.66 -22.44
N ARG A 82 -12.44 25.32 -22.64
CA ARG A 82 -11.75 24.64 -23.75
C ARG A 82 -12.53 24.74 -25.07
N SER A 83 -12.63 25.94 -25.65
CA SER A 83 -13.38 26.18 -26.91
C SER A 83 -12.50 26.32 -28.17
N GLY A 84 -11.18 26.43 -28.03
CA GLY A 84 -10.23 26.66 -29.14
C GLY A 84 -9.68 25.40 -29.83
N VAL A 85 -10.26 24.23 -29.56
CA VAL A 85 -9.78 22.94 -30.08
C VAL A 85 -10.66 22.51 -31.27
N PRO A 86 -10.14 21.88 -32.35
CA PRO A 86 -10.92 21.61 -33.58
C PRO A 86 -12.13 20.68 -33.43
N ASP A 87 -12.29 20.04 -32.27
CA ASP A 87 -13.34 19.09 -31.96
C ASP A 87 -13.99 19.54 -30.64
N ALA A 88 -15.32 19.58 -30.62
CA ALA A 88 -16.11 19.97 -29.45
C ALA A 88 -16.25 18.83 -28.42
N GLY A 89 -15.68 17.65 -28.69
CA GLY A 89 -15.84 16.45 -27.88
C GLY A 89 -17.07 15.64 -28.27
N SER A 90 -17.25 14.48 -27.65
CA SER A 90 -18.38 13.59 -27.96
C SER A 90 -19.07 13.01 -26.73
N VAL A 91 -20.38 12.84 -26.81
CA VAL A 91 -21.17 12.06 -25.86
C VAL A 91 -21.89 10.98 -26.64
N GLU A 92 -21.62 9.73 -26.31
CA GLU A 92 -22.20 8.58 -27.00
C GLU A 92 -23.08 7.78 -26.04
N LEU A 93 -24.31 7.50 -26.44
CA LEU A 93 -25.17 6.51 -25.80
C LEU A 93 -25.26 5.29 -26.72
N ILE A 94 -24.71 4.16 -26.29
CA ILE A 94 -24.77 2.90 -27.02
C ILE A 94 -25.94 2.10 -26.46
N MET A 95 -26.94 1.87 -27.29
CA MET A 95 -28.14 1.11 -26.97
C MET A 95 -27.99 -0.33 -27.46
N MET A 96 -28.02 -1.26 -26.51
CA MET A 96 -27.89 -2.68 -26.74
C MET A 96 -29.24 -3.28 -27.18
N ASN A 97 -29.18 -4.29 -28.04
CA ASN A 97 -30.34 -5.06 -28.49
C ASN A 97 -30.73 -6.07 -27.41
N ASP A 98 -32.02 -6.23 -27.19
CA ASP A 98 -32.57 -7.01 -26.07
C ASP A 98 -32.71 -8.52 -26.38
N GLU A 99 -31.91 -9.04 -27.31
CA GLU A 99 -31.98 -10.42 -27.82
C GLU A 99 -31.47 -11.48 -26.84
N ALA A 100 -30.76 -11.07 -25.78
CA ALA A 100 -30.20 -12.00 -24.79
C ALA A 100 -31.24 -12.45 -23.75
N GLU A 101 -31.30 -13.75 -23.51
CA GLU A 101 -32.33 -14.38 -22.66
C GLU A 101 -32.08 -14.14 -21.16
N THR A 102 -30.81 -14.06 -20.73
CA THR A 102 -30.46 -13.89 -19.32
C THR A 102 -29.78 -12.56 -19.00
N ALA A 103 -29.93 -12.09 -17.76
CA ALA A 103 -29.19 -10.94 -17.25
C ALA A 103 -27.66 -11.14 -17.29
N SER A 104 -27.21 -12.39 -17.26
CA SER A 104 -25.78 -12.70 -17.37
C SER A 104 -25.26 -12.39 -18.77
N GLU A 105 -25.93 -12.92 -19.79
CA GLU A 105 -25.57 -12.75 -21.20
C GLU A 105 -25.68 -11.29 -21.63
N LYS A 106 -26.71 -10.56 -21.17
CA LYS A 106 -26.84 -9.11 -21.42
C LYS A 106 -25.59 -8.34 -21.01
N LYS A 107 -25.01 -8.67 -19.84
CA LYS A 107 -23.79 -8.03 -19.34
C LYS A 107 -22.51 -8.50 -20.06
N GLU A 108 -22.48 -9.74 -20.54
CA GLU A 108 -21.36 -10.23 -21.36
C GLU A 108 -21.34 -9.55 -22.74
N LYS A 109 -22.51 -9.40 -23.37
CA LYS A 109 -22.65 -8.68 -24.64
C LYS A 109 -22.27 -7.20 -24.50
N GLU A 110 -22.72 -6.56 -23.43
CA GLU A 110 -22.36 -5.17 -23.10
C GLU A 110 -20.84 -5.00 -22.91
N ALA A 111 -20.20 -5.94 -22.20
CA ALA A 111 -18.75 -5.94 -22.02
C ALA A 111 -18.00 -6.13 -23.36
N GLU A 112 -18.54 -6.93 -24.27
CA GLU A 112 -17.95 -7.14 -25.61
C GLU A 112 -18.01 -5.87 -26.46
N VAL A 113 -19.18 -5.23 -26.53
CA VAL A 113 -19.36 -3.98 -27.30
C VAL A 113 -18.49 -2.86 -26.73
N LEU A 114 -18.37 -2.80 -25.39
CA LEU A 114 -17.44 -1.88 -24.73
C LEU A 114 -15.99 -2.11 -25.18
N ALA A 115 -15.53 -3.37 -25.20
CA ALA A 115 -14.17 -3.71 -25.61
C ALA A 115 -13.91 -3.35 -27.09
N GLN A 116 -14.89 -3.61 -27.97
CA GLN A 116 -14.84 -3.23 -29.38
C GLN A 116 -14.76 -1.71 -29.56
N ARG A 117 -15.58 -0.95 -28.81
CA ARG A 117 -15.54 0.52 -28.89
C ARG A 117 -14.20 1.08 -28.41
N ILE A 118 -13.64 0.54 -27.32
CA ILE A 118 -12.29 0.88 -26.86
C ILE A 118 -11.27 0.69 -27.98
N GLN A 119 -11.26 -0.46 -28.65
CA GLN A 119 -10.34 -0.72 -29.77
C GLN A 119 -10.58 0.21 -30.95
N GLY A 120 -11.83 0.57 -31.24
CA GLY A 120 -12.16 1.52 -32.31
C GLY A 120 -11.65 2.94 -32.03
N LEU A 121 -11.57 3.34 -30.75
CA LEU A 121 -11.08 4.66 -30.34
C LEU A 121 -9.55 4.73 -30.33
N VAL A 122 -8.86 3.71 -29.79
CA VAL A 122 -7.39 3.71 -29.65
C VAL A 122 -6.73 3.98 -31.00
N GLY A 123 -5.88 5.01 -31.04
CA GLY A 123 -5.17 5.39 -32.25
C GLY A 123 -5.93 6.32 -33.21
N ASN A 124 -7.27 6.32 -33.18
CA ASN A 124 -8.10 7.11 -34.09
C ASN A 124 -8.59 8.40 -33.45
N HIS A 125 -9.04 8.33 -32.21
CA HIS A 125 -9.46 9.50 -31.46
C HIS A 125 -8.22 10.27 -30.97
N LYS A 126 -8.25 11.61 -31.09
CA LYS A 126 -7.13 12.45 -30.67
C LYS A 126 -7.46 13.12 -29.35
N VAL A 127 -6.60 12.94 -28.37
CA VAL A 127 -6.70 13.56 -27.04
C VAL A 127 -5.62 14.61 -26.83
N GLY A 128 -5.95 15.69 -26.14
CA GLY A 128 -5.00 16.75 -25.81
C GLY A 128 -5.70 18.05 -25.38
N ARG A 129 -5.16 18.70 -24.34
CA ARG A 129 -5.75 19.92 -23.77
C ARG A 129 -5.68 21.11 -24.71
N VAL A 130 -4.59 21.22 -25.47
CA VAL A 130 -4.35 22.26 -26.47
C VAL A 130 -4.14 21.65 -27.87
N PRO A 131 -4.42 22.39 -28.96
CA PRO A 131 -4.30 21.89 -30.33
C PRO A 131 -2.94 21.28 -30.67
N GLU A 132 -1.86 21.85 -30.14
CA GLU A 132 -0.47 21.44 -30.39
C GLU A 132 -0.09 20.12 -29.71
N GLU A 133 -0.81 19.74 -28.64
CA GLU A 133 -0.57 18.52 -27.85
C GLU A 133 -1.48 17.36 -28.25
N ARG A 134 -2.36 17.55 -29.24
CA ARG A 134 -3.29 16.52 -29.73
C ARG A 134 -2.52 15.32 -30.26
N ARG A 135 -2.63 14.19 -29.56
CA ARG A 135 -2.04 12.91 -29.94
C ARG A 135 -3.10 11.82 -30.07
N PRO A 136 -2.86 10.74 -30.82
CA PRO A 136 -3.70 9.56 -30.77
C PRO A 136 -3.88 9.06 -29.33
N CYS A 137 -5.11 8.70 -28.97
CA CYS A 137 -5.41 8.18 -27.65
C CYS A 137 -4.82 6.78 -27.46
N LYS A 138 -4.42 6.52 -26.21
CA LYS A 138 -3.84 5.27 -25.74
C LYS A 138 -4.78 4.63 -24.71
N TYR A 139 -4.49 3.40 -24.29
CA TYR A 139 -5.32 2.72 -23.29
C TYR A 139 -5.31 3.44 -21.95
N MET A 140 -4.19 4.03 -21.55
CA MET A 140 -4.11 4.84 -20.32
C MET A 140 -5.05 6.04 -20.30
N ASP A 141 -5.48 6.56 -21.44
CA ASP A 141 -6.38 7.72 -21.54
C ASP A 141 -7.85 7.35 -21.25
N MET A 142 -8.15 6.06 -21.06
CA MET A 142 -9.50 5.54 -20.92
C MET A 142 -9.76 5.03 -19.50
N ALA A 143 -10.95 5.33 -18.97
CA ALA A 143 -11.44 4.76 -17.73
C ALA A 143 -12.82 4.14 -17.89
N ILE A 144 -13.05 3.00 -17.25
CA ILE A 144 -14.35 2.34 -17.11
C ILE A 144 -14.84 2.59 -15.68
N LEU A 145 -15.95 3.32 -15.55
CA LEU A 145 -16.54 3.69 -14.28
C LEU A 145 -17.75 2.81 -13.98
N LEU A 146 -17.53 1.83 -13.11
CA LEU A 146 -18.58 0.94 -12.65
C LEU A 146 -19.31 1.53 -11.45
N ARG A 147 -20.63 1.40 -11.41
CA ARG A 147 -21.40 1.74 -10.20
C ARG A 147 -21.13 0.73 -9.08
N LYS A 148 -21.21 -0.56 -9.40
CA LYS A 148 -20.93 -1.71 -8.52
C LYS A 148 -19.91 -2.63 -9.18
N ARG A 149 -19.21 -3.44 -8.38
CA ARG A 149 -18.20 -4.39 -8.87
C ARG A 149 -18.76 -5.78 -9.19
N THR A 150 -20.06 -6.01 -9.06
CA THR A 150 -20.70 -7.32 -9.24
C THR A 150 -20.36 -7.99 -10.58
N HIS A 151 -20.26 -7.20 -11.65
CA HIS A 151 -19.97 -7.70 -12.99
C HIS A 151 -18.54 -7.38 -13.47
N LEU A 152 -17.64 -6.98 -12.56
CA LEU A 152 -16.26 -6.60 -12.90
C LEU A 152 -15.55 -7.67 -13.75
N ARG A 153 -15.66 -8.95 -13.35
CA ARG A 153 -15.02 -10.08 -14.05
C ARG A 153 -15.40 -10.16 -15.53
N LYS A 154 -16.64 -9.83 -15.89
CA LYS A 154 -17.11 -9.89 -17.29
C LYS A 154 -16.43 -8.85 -18.17
N TYR A 155 -16.30 -7.63 -17.66
CA TYR A 155 -15.54 -6.59 -18.34
C TYR A 155 -14.07 -7.00 -18.45
N GLU A 156 -13.46 -7.53 -17.39
CA GLU A 156 -12.08 -8.01 -17.45
C GLU A 156 -11.89 -9.14 -18.48
N GLU A 157 -12.79 -10.12 -18.52
CA GLU A 157 -12.77 -11.22 -19.50
C GLU A 157 -12.93 -10.73 -20.94
N ALA A 158 -13.84 -9.80 -21.21
CA ALA A 158 -13.98 -9.18 -22.53
C ALA A 158 -12.70 -8.43 -22.93
N LEU A 159 -12.13 -7.62 -22.04
CA LEU A 159 -10.86 -6.92 -22.29
C LEU A 159 -9.71 -7.91 -22.55
N ARG A 160 -9.61 -9.02 -21.78
CA ARG A 160 -8.63 -10.10 -22.02
C ARG A 160 -8.81 -10.71 -23.41
N ARG A 161 -10.03 -11.07 -23.80
CA ARG A 161 -10.33 -11.64 -25.14
C ARG A 161 -9.91 -10.70 -26.27
N HIS A 162 -10.08 -9.40 -26.09
CA HIS A 162 -9.65 -8.38 -27.04
C HIS A 162 -8.17 -7.98 -26.92
N ASN A 163 -7.38 -8.60 -26.04
CA ASN A 163 -5.98 -8.22 -25.76
C ASN A 163 -5.81 -6.75 -25.35
N ILE A 164 -6.79 -6.19 -24.65
CA ILE A 164 -6.75 -4.82 -24.13
C ILE A 164 -6.09 -4.87 -22.73
N PRO A 165 -4.97 -4.15 -22.50
CA PRO A 165 -4.36 -4.07 -21.18
C PRO A 165 -5.27 -3.27 -20.24
N PHE A 166 -5.47 -3.75 -19.00
CA PHE A 166 -6.32 -3.06 -18.03
C PHE A 166 -5.79 -3.15 -16.59
N VAL A 167 -6.21 -2.20 -15.77
CA VAL A 167 -5.90 -2.14 -14.34
C VAL A 167 -7.17 -1.88 -13.55
N ALA A 168 -7.55 -2.84 -12.71
CA ALA A 168 -8.65 -2.66 -11.75
C ALA A 168 -8.16 -1.93 -10.49
N VAL A 169 -8.55 -0.67 -10.32
CA VAL A 169 -8.18 0.17 -9.17
C VAL A 169 -8.94 -0.32 -7.92
N LYS A 170 -8.16 -0.69 -6.89
CA LYS A 170 -8.64 -1.34 -5.65
C LYS A 170 -9.32 -2.71 -5.91
N GLY A 171 -8.83 -3.49 -6.86
CA GLY A 171 -9.38 -4.80 -7.21
C GLY A 171 -9.46 -5.77 -6.03
N ILE A 172 -10.69 -6.16 -5.70
CA ILE A 172 -11.00 -7.49 -5.14
C ILE A 172 -10.63 -8.46 -6.26
N GLY A 173 -9.76 -9.44 -6.00
CA GLY A 173 -9.32 -10.37 -7.05
C GLY A 173 -7.82 -10.43 -7.27
N PHE A 174 -7.06 -9.34 -7.06
CA PHE A 174 -5.62 -9.35 -7.36
C PHE A 174 -4.86 -10.50 -6.69
N TYR A 175 -5.12 -10.75 -5.40
CA TYR A 175 -4.47 -11.85 -4.67
C TYR A 175 -5.05 -13.22 -5.02
N GLN A 176 -6.22 -13.26 -5.67
CA GLN A 176 -6.89 -14.46 -6.17
C GLN A 176 -6.53 -14.80 -7.63
N GLU A 177 -5.88 -13.90 -8.38
CA GLU A 177 -5.42 -14.21 -9.74
C GLU A 177 -4.46 -15.40 -9.71
N PRO A 178 -4.57 -16.37 -10.63
CA PRO A 178 -3.82 -17.64 -10.55
C PRO A 178 -2.30 -17.45 -10.44
N GLU A 179 -1.73 -16.52 -11.20
CA GLU A 179 -0.30 -16.20 -11.15
C GLU A 179 0.13 -15.57 -9.82
N VAL A 180 -0.74 -14.79 -9.18
CA VAL A 180 -0.46 -14.16 -7.88
C VAL A 180 -0.62 -15.19 -6.77
N ALA A 181 -1.64 -16.05 -6.84
CA ALA A 181 -1.84 -17.16 -5.91
C ALA A 181 -0.65 -18.13 -5.90
N MET A 182 -0.10 -18.47 -7.08
CA MET A 182 1.11 -19.29 -7.18
C MET A 182 2.32 -18.63 -6.51
N LEU A 183 2.54 -17.34 -6.72
CA LEU A 183 3.66 -16.63 -6.07
C LEU A 183 3.46 -16.48 -4.56
N ARG A 184 2.23 -16.35 -4.09
CA ARG A 184 1.93 -16.42 -2.65
C ARG A 184 2.27 -17.79 -2.08
N ALA A 185 1.91 -18.87 -2.78
CA ALA A 185 2.30 -20.22 -2.38
C ALA A 185 3.83 -20.36 -2.28
N LEU A 186 4.59 -19.74 -3.20
CA LEU A 186 6.05 -19.68 -3.08
C LEU A 186 6.50 -19.01 -1.78
N ILE A 187 5.98 -17.82 -1.48
CA ILE A 187 6.32 -17.08 -0.26
C ILE A 187 5.92 -17.87 1.00
N TYR A 188 4.76 -18.53 0.99
CA TYR A 188 4.25 -19.28 2.12
C TYR A 188 5.11 -20.51 2.39
N PHE A 189 5.46 -21.26 1.35
CA PHE A 189 6.41 -22.37 1.43
C PHE A 189 7.79 -21.92 1.95
N LEU A 190 8.36 -20.84 1.39
CA LEU A 190 9.65 -20.31 1.83
C LEU A 190 9.64 -19.89 3.31
N SER A 191 8.50 -19.43 3.81
CA SER A 191 8.32 -19.08 5.23
C SER A 191 8.14 -20.29 6.15
N ASN A 192 7.59 -21.39 5.63
CA ASN A 192 7.26 -22.60 6.38
C ASN A 192 7.37 -23.83 5.48
N ARG A 193 8.45 -24.58 5.66
CA ARG A 193 8.74 -25.81 4.90
C ARG A 193 7.72 -26.93 5.14
N MET A 194 6.91 -26.81 6.20
CA MET A 194 5.84 -27.76 6.54
C MET A 194 4.50 -27.42 5.86
N ASP A 195 4.44 -26.37 5.03
CA ASP A 195 3.22 -26.01 4.29
C ASP A 195 3.07 -26.86 3.01
N ASP A 196 2.54 -28.05 3.19
CA ASP A 196 2.29 -29.03 2.12
C ASP A 196 1.33 -28.50 1.06
N TYR A 197 0.35 -27.67 1.43
CA TYR A 197 -0.59 -27.10 0.48
C TYR A 197 0.12 -26.14 -0.48
N SER A 198 0.93 -25.24 0.06
CA SER A 198 1.71 -24.30 -0.75
C SER A 198 2.71 -25.04 -1.64
N LEU A 199 3.41 -26.05 -1.11
CA LEU A 199 4.32 -26.87 -1.91
C LEU A 199 3.59 -27.63 -3.02
N TYR A 200 2.42 -28.22 -2.74
CA TYR A 200 1.58 -28.87 -3.74
C TYR A 200 1.21 -27.92 -4.90
N VAL A 201 0.80 -26.67 -4.58
CA VAL A 201 0.48 -25.65 -5.59
C VAL A 201 1.67 -25.35 -6.50
N LEU A 202 2.89 -25.28 -5.94
CA LEU A 202 4.11 -25.05 -6.71
C LEU A 202 4.45 -26.24 -7.61
N LEU A 203 4.41 -27.47 -7.06
CA LEU A 203 4.72 -28.70 -7.80
C LEU A 203 3.77 -28.88 -8.98
N LYS A 204 2.45 -28.70 -8.76
CA LYS A 204 1.44 -28.84 -9.80
C LYS A 204 1.40 -27.65 -10.77
N GLY A 205 1.82 -26.47 -10.30
CA GLY A 205 1.75 -25.22 -11.04
C GLY A 205 2.84 -25.04 -12.10
N PRO A 206 2.80 -23.93 -12.85
CA PRO A 206 3.74 -23.64 -13.95
C PRO A 206 5.23 -23.56 -13.59
N MET A 207 5.58 -23.53 -12.29
CA MET A 207 6.95 -23.56 -11.79
C MET A 207 7.62 -24.92 -12.05
N PHE A 208 6.92 -26.02 -11.78
CA PHE A 208 7.49 -27.37 -11.90
C PHE A 208 6.68 -28.30 -12.81
N ASN A 209 5.36 -28.09 -12.93
CA ASN A 209 4.46 -28.86 -13.79
C ASN A 209 4.59 -30.39 -13.57
N VAL A 210 4.67 -30.81 -12.31
CA VAL A 210 4.72 -32.22 -11.90
C VAL A 210 3.35 -32.85 -12.07
N ASP A 211 3.32 -34.06 -12.61
CA ASP A 211 2.07 -34.80 -12.77
C ASP A 211 1.51 -35.24 -11.41
N GLU A 212 0.19 -35.44 -11.37
CA GLU A 212 -0.49 -35.76 -10.11
C GLU A 212 -0.14 -37.15 -9.58
N GLY A 213 0.15 -38.10 -10.46
CA GLY A 213 0.54 -39.46 -10.07
C GLY A 213 1.86 -39.45 -9.30
N THR A 214 2.85 -38.70 -9.78
CA THR A 214 4.15 -38.54 -9.12
C THR A 214 4.00 -37.87 -7.75
N ILE A 215 3.12 -36.86 -7.62
CA ILE A 215 2.85 -36.22 -6.33
C ILE A 215 2.18 -37.21 -5.36
N LEU A 216 1.23 -38.02 -5.82
CA LEU A 216 0.58 -39.04 -5.00
C LEU A 216 1.58 -40.11 -4.51
N GLN A 217 2.48 -40.56 -5.38
CA GLN A 217 3.56 -41.48 -4.99
C GLN A 217 4.47 -40.88 -3.92
N LEU A 218 4.79 -39.59 -4.03
CA LEU A 218 5.56 -38.87 -3.02
C LEU A 218 4.82 -38.77 -1.68
N ILE A 219 3.50 -38.58 -1.68
CA ILE A 219 2.67 -38.52 -0.46
C ILE A 219 2.76 -39.84 0.33
N GLU A 220 2.89 -40.98 -0.33
CA GLU A 220 3.01 -42.30 0.30
C GLU A 220 4.38 -42.55 0.95
N LYS A 221 5.39 -41.71 0.68
CA LYS A 221 6.74 -41.83 1.26
C LYS A 221 6.78 -41.40 2.74
N GLN A 222 7.83 -41.83 3.44
CA GLN A 222 8.04 -41.46 4.84
C GLN A 222 8.56 -40.02 4.98
N GLY A 223 7.97 -39.28 5.92
CA GLY A 223 8.32 -37.89 6.26
C GLY A 223 7.12 -37.12 6.81
N ASN A 224 7.35 -36.05 7.56
CA ASN A 224 6.31 -35.25 8.22
C ASN A 224 5.76 -34.12 7.33
N SER A 225 6.43 -33.82 6.21
CA SER A 225 5.99 -32.87 5.18
C SER A 225 6.33 -33.39 3.79
N LEU A 226 5.68 -32.85 2.77
CA LEU A 226 6.02 -33.09 1.36
C LEU A 226 7.47 -32.75 1.06
N PHE A 227 8.03 -31.69 1.67
CA PHE A 227 9.41 -31.31 1.45
C PHE A 227 10.40 -32.33 2.04
N GLU A 228 10.17 -32.77 3.28
CA GLU A 228 10.97 -33.84 3.93
C GLU A 228 10.88 -35.16 3.15
N LYS A 229 9.70 -35.48 2.60
CA LYS A 229 9.52 -36.65 1.74
C LYS A 229 10.35 -36.56 0.46
N MET A 230 10.48 -35.37 -0.14
CA MET A 230 11.35 -35.15 -1.31
C MET A 230 12.82 -35.31 -0.96
N GLU A 231 13.24 -34.83 0.22
CA GLU A 231 14.61 -34.99 0.73
C GLU A 231 14.96 -36.48 0.91
N ASN A 232 14.07 -37.24 1.55
CA ASN A 232 14.25 -38.67 1.77
C ASN A 232 14.28 -39.46 0.45
N ASP A 233 13.37 -39.14 -0.48
CA ASP A 233 13.28 -39.82 -1.78
C ASP A 233 14.51 -39.54 -2.67
N ALA A 234 15.03 -38.32 -2.62
CA ALA A 234 16.27 -37.92 -3.29
C ALA A 234 17.50 -38.64 -2.71
N ALA A 235 17.51 -38.93 -1.41
CA ALA A 235 18.58 -39.67 -0.74
C ALA A 235 18.54 -41.19 -1.01
N GLU A 236 17.34 -41.77 -1.17
CA GLU A 236 17.16 -43.22 -1.33
C GLU A 236 17.29 -43.71 -2.78
N THR A 237 16.96 -42.88 -3.78
CA THR A 237 16.81 -43.35 -5.16
C THR A 237 17.57 -42.49 -6.17
N VAL A 238 18.71 -43.01 -6.66
CA VAL A 238 19.47 -42.38 -7.76
C VAL A 238 18.64 -42.46 -9.04
N GLY A 239 17.93 -41.37 -9.36
CA GLY A 239 17.23 -41.17 -10.63
C GLY A 239 15.73 -41.46 -10.68
N ALA A 240 15.06 -41.75 -9.56
CA ALA A 240 13.61 -42.07 -9.54
C ALA A 240 12.72 -41.06 -8.77
N GLY A 241 13.28 -39.94 -8.29
CA GLY A 241 12.53 -38.92 -7.55
C GLY A 241 12.27 -37.62 -8.32
N LEU A 242 12.00 -36.53 -7.59
CA LEU A 242 11.90 -35.16 -8.11
C LEU A 242 13.18 -34.35 -7.80
N PRO A 243 14.37 -34.71 -8.35
CA PRO A 243 15.64 -34.08 -7.98
C PRO A 243 15.63 -32.60 -8.35
N ARG A 244 15.18 -32.24 -9.56
CA ARG A 244 15.18 -30.84 -10.00
C ARG A 244 14.29 -29.92 -9.15
N PRO A 245 13.02 -30.26 -8.84
CA PRO A 245 12.22 -29.47 -7.91
C PRO A 245 12.85 -29.38 -6.51
N TYR A 246 13.35 -30.49 -5.97
CA TYR A 246 14.00 -30.51 -4.65
C TYR A 246 15.23 -29.59 -4.61
N ASP A 247 16.16 -29.75 -5.55
CA ASP A 247 17.41 -28.99 -5.63
C ASP A 247 17.14 -27.48 -5.73
N LEU A 248 16.17 -27.08 -6.57
CA LEU A 248 15.80 -25.67 -6.72
C LEU A 248 15.16 -25.11 -5.45
N LEU A 249 14.25 -25.86 -4.80
CA LEU A 249 13.63 -25.42 -3.54
C LEU A 249 14.67 -25.30 -2.42
N GLN A 250 15.61 -26.24 -2.34
CA GLN A 250 16.71 -26.20 -1.37
C GLN A 250 17.66 -25.03 -1.64
N GLU A 251 17.96 -24.76 -2.92
CA GLU A 251 18.74 -23.58 -3.32
C GLU A 251 18.03 -22.29 -2.89
N TRP A 252 16.73 -22.15 -3.19
CA TRP A 252 15.97 -20.95 -2.83
C TRP A 252 15.91 -20.73 -1.33
N LEU A 253 15.74 -21.80 -0.54
CA LEU A 253 15.80 -21.74 0.92
C LEU A 253 17.16 -21.30 1.45
N SER A 254 18.26 -21.70 0.79
CA SER A 254 19.62 -21.26 1.17
C SER A 254 19.85 -19.78 0.88
N ARG A 255 19.28 -19.27 -0.21
CA ARG A 255 19.41 -17.87 -0.66
C ARG A 255 18.61 -16.86 0.16
N LEU A 256 17.68 -17.30 1.01
CA LEU A 256 16.95 -16.40 1.90
C LEU A 256 17.87 -15.65 2.89
N ALA A 257 19.10 -16.11 3.09
CA ALA A 257 20.07 -15.48 3.98
C ALA A 257 20.77 -14.26 3.35
N ASP A 258 20.92 -14.23 2.03
CA ASP A 258 21.78 -13.31 1.29
C ASP A 258 21.11 -12.65 0.07
N MET A 259 19.88 -13.04 -0.28
CA MET A 259 19.11 -12.49 -1.39
C MET A 259 17.75 -11.95 -0.90
N PRO A 260 17.35 -10.72 -1.27
CA PRO A 260 16.01 -10.20 -1.04
C PRO A 260 14.93 -11.12 -1.65
N LEU A 261 13.79 -11.25 -0.99
CA LEU A 261 12.65 -12.07 -1.40
C LEU A 261 12.11 -11.64 -2.77
N SER A 262 12.04 -10.33 -3.04
CA SER A 262 11.63 -9.79 -4.35
C SER A 262 12.53 -10.29 -5.49
N GLU A 263 13.85 -10.29 -5.29
CA GLU A 263 14.83 -10.80 -6.26
C GLU A 263 14.77 -12.32 -6.37
N LEU A 264 14.60 -13.02 -5.24
CA LEU A 264 14.45 -14.48 -5.21
C LEU A 264 13.22 -14.96 -5.99
N ILE A 265 12.10 -14.22 -5.92
CA ILE A 265 10.90 -14.53 -6.70
C ILE A 265 11.18 -14.40 -8.20
N GLU A 266 11.84 -13.33 -8.64
CA GLU A 266 12.23 -13.12 -10.04
C GLU A 266 13.20 -14.22 -10.53
N TYR A 267 14.16 -14.59 -9.67
CA TYR A 267 15.11 -15.67 -9.91
C TYR A 267 14.41 -17.02 -10.06
N ALA A 268 13.48 -17.36 -9.15
CA ALA A 268 12.70 -18.59 -9.20
C ALA A 268 11.87 -18.70 -10.49
N LEU A 269 11.21 -17.62 -10.91
CA LEU A 269 10.45 -17.56 -12.17
C LEU A 269 11.34 -17.76 -13.40
N THR A 270 12.59 -17.30 -13.34
CA THR A 270 13.56 -17.41 -14.43
C THR A 270 14.14 -18.82 -14.53
N CYS A 271 14.57 -19.41 -13.41
CA CYS A 271 15.20 -20.74 -13.38
C CYS A 271 14.23 -21.88 -13.70
N THR A 272 12.96 -21.71 -13.36
CA THR A 272 11.88 -22.63 -13.72
C THR A 272 11.41 -22.45 -15.17
N GLY A 273 11.67 -21.29 -15.78
CA GLY A 273 11.14 -20.92 -17.09
C GLY A 273 9.66 -20.52 -17.06
N ALA A 274 9.09 -20.27 -15.87
CA ALA A 274 7.69 -19.89 -15.68
C ALA A 274 7.28 -18.63 -16.48
N TRP A 275 8.22 -17.72 -16.75
CA TRP A 275 7.98 -16.55 -17.62
C TRP A 275 7.52 -16.89 -19.04
N LYS A 276 7.81 -18.09 -19.54
CA LYS A 276 7.31 -18.59 -20.84
C LYS A 276 5.83 -18.92 -20.78
N TYR A 277 5.37 -19.44 -19.64
CA TYR A 277 3.95 -19.74 -19.41
C TYR A 277 3.14 -18.44 -19.26
N PHE A 278 3.63 -17.49 -18.45
CA PHE A 278 3.01 -16.17 -18.28
C PHE A 278 3.38 -15.21 -19.41
N HIS A 279 3.02 -15.54 -20.65
CA HIS A 279 3.30 -14.72 -21.83
C HIS A 279 2.29 -13.57 -22.05
N GLU A 280 1.08 -13.72 -21.50
CA GLU A 280 0.03 -12.68 -21.52
C GLU A 280 0.48 -11.42 -20.77
N ALA A 281 0.26 -10.25 -21.38
CA ALA A 281 0.69 -8.96 -20.81
C ALA A 281 0.12 -8.72 -19.41
N GLN A 282 -1.15 -9.09 -19.19
CA GLN A 282 -1.82 -8.89 -17.90
C GLN A 282 -1.21 -9.74 -16.78
N ARG A 283 -0.96 -11.03 -17.03
CA ARG A 283 -0.34 -11.91 -16.02
C ARG A 283 1.07 -11.43 -15.66
N ARG A 284 1.83 -10.96 -16.64
CA ARG A 284 3.15 -10.33 -16.40
C ARG A 284 3.04 -9.07 -15.55
N ALA A 285 2.06 -8.21 -15.83
CA ALA A 285 1.81 -7.02 -15.04
C ALA A 285 1.45 -7.37 -13.59
N ASN A 286 0.61 -8.40 -13.39
CA ASN A 286 0.22 -8.87 -12.06
C ASN A 286 1.40 -9.45 -11.26
N ILE A 287 2.25 -10.26 -11.89
CA ILE A 287 3.49 -10.79 -11.29
C ILE A 287 4.42 -9.65 -10.87
N LYS A 288 4.74 -8.73 -11.79
CA LYS A 288 5.62 -7.59 -11.50
C LYS A 288 5.06 -6.69 -10.40
N LYS A 289 3.74 -6.52 -10.36
CA LYS A 289 3.07 -5.79 -9.30
C LYS A 289 3.24 -6.46 -7.95
N LEU A 290 3.14 -7.79 -7.85
CA LEU A 290 3.38 -8.50 -6.60
C LEU A 290 4.84 -8.36 -6.15
N ILE A 291 5.80 -8.48 -7.09
CA ILE A 291 7.23 -8.30 -6.79
C ILE A 291 7.50 -6.90 -6.22
N ARG A 292 6.94 -5.84 -6.83
CA ARG A 292 7.03 -4.47 -6.28
C ARG A 292 6.41 -4.35 -4.89
N ILE A 293 5.26 -4.97 -4.65
CA ILE A 293 4.64 -4.99 -3.31
C ILE A 293 5.60 -5.64 -2.31
N VAL A 294 6.23 -6.75 -2.66
CA VAL A 294 7.21 -7.42 -1.80
C VAL A 294 8.42 -6.52 -1.55
N GLU A 295 8.97 -5.91 -2.60
CA GLU A 295 10.10 -4.97 -2.54
C GLU A 295 9.81 -3.79 -1.59
N ASP A 296 8.63 -3.17 -1.69
CA ASP A 296 8.19 -2.09 -0.80
C ASP A 296 8.09 -2.56 0.67
N LEU A 297 7.61 -3.79 0.89
CA LEU A 297 7.53 -4.36 2.23
C LEU A 297 8.91 -4.64 2.82
N GLU A 298 9.85 -5.15 2.01
CA GLU A 298 11.24 -5.36 2.38
C GLU A 298 11.94 -4.04 2.72
N ALA A 299 11.78 -3.02 1.86
CA ALA A 299 12.31 -1.67 2.09
C ALA A 299 11.77 -1.04 3.38
N SER A 300 10.54 -1.41 3.80
CA SER A 300 9.96 -1.01 5.09
C SER A 300 10.46 -1.82 6.31
N GLY A 301 11.42 -2.72 6.13
CA GLY A 301 12.02 -3.53 7.20
C GLY A 301 11.15 -4.71 7.65
N LYS A 302 10.22 -5.20 6.81
CA LYS A 302 9.41 -6.38 7.14
C LYS A 302 10.16 -7.66 6.81
N SER A 303 10.23 -8.57 7.77
CA SER A 303 10.77 -9.92 7.57
C SER A 303 9.83 -10.80 6.73
N LEU A 304 10.34 -11.92 6.21
CA LEU A 304 9.57 -12.92 5.46
C LEU A 304 8.25 -13.33 6.15
N LEU A 305 8.29 -13.56 7.48
CA LEU A 305 7.10 -13.89 8.26
C LEU A 305 6.07 -12.74 8.27
N LYS A 306 6.51 -11.49 8.42
CA LYS A 306 5.62 -10.31 8.36
C LYS A 306 5.05 -10.10 6.96
N ILE A 307 5.81 -10.40 5.91
CA ILE A 307 5.35 -10.35 4.52
C ILE A 307 4.28 -11.42 4.29
N ARG A 308 4.50 -12.65 4.77
CA ARG A 308 3.47 -13.70 4.76
C ARG A 308 2.19 -13.26 5.48
N ASP A 309 2.31 -12.78 6.72
CA ASP A 309 1.14 -12.33 7.51
C ASP A 309 0.36 -11.23 6.78
N PHE A 310 1.07 -10.31 6.13
CA PHE A 310 0.45 -9.27 5.31
C PHE A 310 -0.34 -9.87 4.14
N LEU A 311 0.24 -10.82 3.41
CA LEU A 311 -0.43 -11.48 2.28
C LEU A 311 -1.64 -12.32 2.72
N GLU A 312 -1.55 -13.04 3.84
CA GLU A 312 -2.68 -13.80 4.41
C GLU A 312 -3.85 -12.89 4.80
N ARG A 313 -3.57 -11.77 5.48
CA ARG A 313 -4.61 -10.80 5.85
C ARG A 313 -5.27 -10.16 4.63
N THR A 314 -4.51 -9.98 3.56
CA THR A 314 -4.99 -9.30 2.34
C THR A 314 -5.76 -10.23 1.40
N ASP A 315 -5.59 -11.55 1.53
CA ASP A 315 -6.37 -12.55 0.80
C ASP A 315 -7.82 -12.67 1.30
N GLY A 316 -8.01 -12.56 2.62
CA GLY A 316 -9.29 -12.86 3.28
C GLY A 316 -10.28 -11.69 3.44
N LYS A 317 -9.89 -10.44 3.13
CA LYS A 317 -10.75 -9.26 3.38
C LYS A 317 -11.05 -8.45 2.12
N SER A 318 -12.34 -8.32 1.81
CA SER A 318 -12.89 -7.48 0.74
C SER A 318 -12.81 -5.97 1.01
N ASP A 319 -12.58 -5.54 2.25
CA ASP A 319 -12.89 -4.17 2.71
C ASP A 319 -11.73 -3.35 3.33
N GLU A 320 -10.47 -3.82 3.33
CA GLU A 320 -9.36 -2.95 3.75
C GLU A 320 -8.90 -2.04 2.59
N PRO A 321 -8.74 -0.72 2.82
CA PRO A 321 -8.18 0.18 1.83
C PRO A 321 -6.71 -0.17 1.60
N LYS A 322 -6.46 -0.98 0.57
CA LYS A 322 -5.13 -1.39 0.13
C LYS A 322 -4.29 -0.17 -0.26
N ALA A 323 -2.98 -0.28 -0.04
CA ALA A 323 -2.02 0.68 -0.57
C ALA A 323 -2.24 0.88 -2.07
N ASN A 324 -2.37 2.13 -2.50
CA ASN A 324 -2.38 2.48 -3.91
C ASN A 324 -1.00 2.10 -4.46
N VAL A 325 -0.92 0.99 -5.19
CA VAL A 325 0.25 0.75 -6.03
C VAL A 325 0.17 1.76 -7.17
N ASN A 326 1.21 2.59 -7.32
CA ASN A 326 1.34 3.54 -8.43
C ASN A 326 1.25 2.77 -9.75
N THR A 327 0.08 2.84 -10.37
CA THR A 327 -0.25 2.24 -11.67
C THR A 327 -0.34 3.29 -12.76
N GLU A 328 0.00 4.55 -12.44
CA GLU A 328 -0.12 5.72 -13.32
C GLU A 328 0.77 5.62 -14.57
N GLU A 329 1.82 4.80 -14.55
CA GLU A 329 2.77 4.67 -15.67
C GLU A 329 2.42 3.54 -16.68
N MET A 330 1.38 2.75 -16.45
CA MET A 330 1.03 1.64 -17.36
C MET A 330 0.08 2.10 -18.46
N ASP A 331 0.40 1.78 -19.72
CA ASP A 331 -0.51 1.99 -20.86
C ASP A 331 -1.65 0.96 -20.83
N ALA A 332 -2.65 1.21 -19.97
CA ALA A 332 -3.74 0.28 -19.67
C ALA A 332 -5.04 1.01 -19.30
N VAL A 333 -6.18 0.43 -19.68
CA VAL A 333 -7.52 0.95 -19.36
C VAL A 333 -7.76 0.83 -17.85
N ARG A 334 -8.21 1.92 -17.23
CA ARG A 334 -8.42 1.96 -15.77
C ARG A 334 -9.86 1.59 -15.41
N ILE A 335 -10.07 0.47 -14.73
CA ILE A 335 -11.40 0.07 -14.24
C ILE A 335 -11.53 0.49 -12.78
N MET A 336 -12.53 1.29 -12.45
CA MET A 336 -12.76 1.75 -11.09
C MET A 336 -14.23 2.01 -10.80
N THR A 337 -14.57 2.21 -9.53
CA THR A 337 -15.93 2.64 -9.19
C THR A 337 -16.08 4.14 -9.36
N VAL A 338 -17.30 4.62 -9.62
CA VAL A 338 -17.60 6.07 -9.67
C VAL A 338 -17.15 6.79 -8.37
N HIS A 339 -17.28 6.13 -7.22
CA HIS A 339 -16.79 6.67 -5.95
C HIS A 339 -15.26 6.80 -5.89
N ALA A 340 -14.52 5.92 -6.56
CA ALA A 340 -13.07 5.94 -6.60
C ALA A 340 -12.52 6.93 -7.63
N SER A 341 -13.34 7.34 -8.61
CA SER A 341 -12.95 8.34 -9.62
C SER A 341 -13.14 9.79 -9.19
N LYS A 342 -13.84 10.05 -8.07
CA LYS A 342 -14.02 11.40 -7.56
C LYS A 342 -12.67 12.10 -7.33
N GLY A 343 -12.47 13.23 -8.00
CA GLY A 343 -11.23 14.00 -7.97
C GLY A 343 -10.22 13.63 -9.06
N LEU A 344 -10.44 12.53 -9.78
CA LEU A 344 -9.67 12.15 -10.98
C LEU A 344 -10.35 12.67 -12.24
N GLU A 345 -9.63 12.64 -13.36
CA GLU A 345 -10.09 13.04 -14.69
C GLU A 345 -9.45 12.15 -15.74
N PHE A 346 -10.19 11.88 -16.82
CA PHE A 346 -9.76 10.99 -17.90
C PHE A 346 -10.21 11.58 -19.24
N PRO A 347 -9.35 11.58 -20.27
CA PRO A 347 -9.76 12.00 -21.60
C PRO A 347 -11.02 11.30 -22.10
N ILE A 348 -11.11 9.99 -21.89
CA ILE A 348 -12.24 9.16 -22.35
C ILE A 348 -12.80 8.37 -21.16
N VAL A 349 -14.11 8.45 -20.96
CA VAL A 349 -14.80 7.75 -19.87
C VAL A 349 -15.92 6.87 -20.42
N PHE A 350 -15.91 5.60 -20.02
CA PHE A 350 -16.97 4.64 -20.23
C PHE A 350 -17.80 4.45 -18.96
N VAL A 351 -19.12 4.57 -19.06
CA VAL A 351 -20.07 4.30 -17.98
C VAL A 351 -21.02 3.19 -18.44
N PRO A 352 -20.67 1.92 -18.22
CA PRO A 352 -21.53 0.80 -18.58
C PRO A 352 -22.64 0.56 -17.55
N GLY A 353 -23.66 -0.19 -17.94
CA GLY A 353 -24.75 -0.62 -17.07
C GLY A 353 -25.58 0.53 -16.50
N ILE A 354 -25.84 1.59 -17.28
CA ILE A 354 -26.67 2.70 -16.80
C ILE A 354 -28.14 2.30 -16.59
N ASP A 355 -28.58 1.17 -17.15
CA ASP A 355 -29.86 0.51 -16.93
C ASP A 355 -29.97 -0.23 -15.59
N GLU A 356 -28.87 -0.38 -14.85
CA GLU A 356 -28.88 -1.13 -13.59
C GLU A 356 -29.65 -0.40 -12.49
N GLN A 357 -30.68 -1.06 -11.98
CA GLN A 357 -31.47 -0.51 -10.90
C GLN A 357 -30.65 -0.45 -9.62
N PHE A 358 -30.76 0.69 -8.95
CA PHE A 358 -30.18 0.85 -7.64
C PHE A 358 -31.19 0.62 -6.53
N LEU A 359 -30.79 -0.28 -5.62
CA LEU A 359 -31.51 -0.51 -4.38
C LEU A 359 -31.14 0.60 -3.40
N LEU A 360 -32.15 1.38 -3.03
CA LEU A 360 -32.08 2.27 -1.88
C LEU A 360 -32.14 1.40 -0.61
N ARG A 361 -31.27 1.66 0.34
CA ARG A 361 -31.10 0.79 1.52
C ARG A 361 -32.30 0.96 2.45
N THR A 362 -33.07 -0.11 2.59
CA THR A 362 -34.02 -0.29 3.69
C THR A 362 -33.41 -1.20 4.75
N ASP A 363 -32.35 -0.74 5.40
CA ASP A 363 -31.87 -1.39 6.61
C ASP A 363 -32.93 -1.25 7.72
N ASP A 364 -33.03 -2.18 8.66
CA ASP A 364 -33.99 -2.07 9.77
C ASP A 364 -33.56 -1.01 10.78
N ARG A 365 -32.31 -0.56 10.69
CA ARG A 365 -31.71 0.48 11.51
C ARG A 365 -31.43 1.73 10.70
N LEU A 366 -31.71 2.87 11.30
CA LEU A 366 -31.44 4.19 10.76
C LEU A 366 -30.66 4.99 11.79
N VAL A 367 -29.52 5.53 11.37
CA VAL A 367 -28.79 6.58 12.09
C VAL A 367 -28.91 7.85 11.27
N TYR A 368 -29.42 8.91 11.88
CA TYR A 368 -29.66 10.17 11.17
C TYR A 368 -29.41 11.38 12.07
N GLU A 369 -29.06 12.50 11.44
CA GLU A 369 -28.91 13.79 12.10
C GLU A 369 -30.21 14.60 11.95
N LYS A 370 -30.70 15.16 13.05
CA LYS A 370 -31.79 16.15 13.06
C LYS A 370 -31.42 17.25 14.07
N GLU A 371 -31.44 18.51 13.63
CA GLU A 371 -31.12 19.68 14.47
C GLU A 371 -29.75 19.59 15.18
N GLY A 372 -28.73 19.01 14.52
CA GLY A 372 -27.39 18.86 15.09
C GLY A 372 -27.26 17.77 16.16
N LYS A 373 -28.29 16.95 16.36
CA LYS A 373 -28.26 15.76 17.22
C LYS A 373 -28.37 14.50 16.38
N PHE A 374 -27.73 13.43 16.84
CA PHE A 374 -27.83 12.12 16.23
C PHE A 374 -28.94 11.31 16.88
N PHE A 375 -29.74 10.68 16.05
CA PHE A 375 -30.83 9.79 16.44
C PHE A 375 -30.55 8.39 15.88
N PHE A 376 -30.96 7.39 16.66
CA PHE A 376 -30.95 5.99 16.27
C PHE A 376 -32.37 5.46 16.32
N LYS A 377 -32.81 4.83 15.24
CA LYS A 377 -34.14 4.24 15.12
C LYS A 377 -34.02 2.84 14.55
N SER A 378 -34.71 1.87 15.14
CA SER A 378 -34.75 0.49 14.65
C SER A 378 -36.19 0.07 14.48
N LEU A 379 -36.60 -0.23 13.25
CA LEU A 379 -37.93 -0.68 12.88
C LEU A 379 -37.80 -1.95 12.03
N PRO A 380 -37.88 -3.15 12.63
CA PRO A 380 -37.76 -4.42 11.91
C PRO A 380 -38.86 -4.61 10.85
N GLU A 381 -40.06 -4.12 11.12
CA GLU A 381 -41.21 -4.33 10.24
C GLU A 381 -41.16 -3.39 9.01
N ALA A 382 -41.16 -3.98 7.81
CA ALA A 382 -41.08 -3.22 6.56
C ALA A 382 -42.30 -2.33 6.28
N SER A 383 -43.50 -2.78 6.69
CA SER A 383 -44.77 -2.03 6.57
C SER A 383 -44.69 -0.70 7.31
N ILE A 384 -44.22 -0.71 8.56
CA ILE A 384 -44.06 0.46 9.42
C ILE A 384 -42.97 1.38 8.85
N ARG A 385 -41.80 0.83 8.45
CA ARG A 385 -40.71 1.63 7.85
C ARG A 385 -41.15 2.42 6.62
N ARG A 386 -42.00 1.86 5.77
CA ARG A 386 -42.50 2.53 4.56
C ARG A 386 -43.43 3.69 4.84
N GLN A 387 -43.97 3.80 6.05
CA GLN A 387 -44.85 4.88 6.49
C GLN A 387 -44.13 5.87 7.42
N ASP A 388 -42.91 5.52 7.85
CA ASP A 388 -42.16 6.31 8.81
C ASP A 388 -41.45 7.50 8.13
N GLU A 389 -41.67 8.70 8.65
CA GLU A 389 -41.16 9.95 8.07
C GLU A 389 -39.62 9.96 7.96
N ASP A 390 -38.92 9.51 9.01
CA ASP A 390 -37.45 9.56 9.03
C ASP A 390 -36.83 8.62 7.99
N PHE A 391 -37.43 7.42 7.82
CA PHE A 391 -37.02 6.47 6.79
C PHE A 391 -37.32 6.98 5.38
N LEU A 392 -38.47 7.62 5.17
CA LEU A 392 -38.84 8.22 3.87
C LEU A 392 -37.90 9.36 3.50
N VAL A 393 -37.55 10.23 4.46
CA VAL A 393 -36.56 11.30 4.25
C VAL A 393 -35.18 10.72 3.94
N HIS A 394 -34.75 9.67 4.65
CA HIS A 394 -33.48 9.00 4.37
C HIS A 394 -33.44 8.41 2.96
N LEU A 395 -34.52 7.74 2.55
CA LEU A 395 -34.68 7.19 1.20
C LEU A 395 -34.58 8.28 0.12
N ALA A 396 -35.23 9.43 0.36
CA ALA A 396 -35.14 10.58 -0.54
C ALA A 396 -33.71 11.16 -0.61
N LYS A 397 -32.98 11.22 0.52
CA LYS A 397 -31.57 11.64 0.54
C LYS A 397 -30.67 10.70 -0.25
N GLU A 398 -30.88 9.38 -0.13
CA GLU A 398 -30.16 8.40 -0.94
C GLU A 398 -30.47 8.55 -2.43
N ALA A 399 -31.72 8.79 -2.81
CA ALA A 399 -32.11 9.02 -4.21
C ALA A 399 -31.42 10.28 -4.79
N GLU A 400 -31.34 11.37 -4.04
CA GLU A 400 -30.60 12.58 -4.44
C GLU A 400 -29.09 12.31 -4.56
N GLU A 401 -28.52 11.45 -3.70
CA GLU A 401 -27.13 11.00 -3.86
C GLU A 401 -26.91 10.26 -5.19
N GLN A 402 -27.89 9.52 -5.69
CA GLN A 402 -27.75 8.82 -6.97
C GLN A 402 -27.63 9.77 -8.16
N LYS A 403 -28.34 10.90 -8.12
CA LYS A 403 -28.18 11.96 -9.13
C LYS A 403 -26.76 12.54 -9.07
N ARG A 404 -26.26 12.82 -7.86
CA ARG A 404 -24.89 13.30 -7.64
C ARG A 404 -23.84 12.27 -8.09
N LEU A 405 -24.10 11.00 -7.91
CA LEU A 405 -23.23 9.92 -8.39
C LEU A 405 -23.18 9.89 -9.92
N PHE A 406 -24.32 10.05 -10.60
CA PHE A 406 -24.35 10.16 -12.05
C PHE A 406 -23.62 11.41 -12.55
N TYR A 407 -23.81 12.56 -11.89
CA TYR A 407 -23.07 13.79 -12.17
C TYR A 407 -21.56 13.62 -12.02
N VAL A 408 -21.11 12.95 -10.96
CA VAL A 408 -19.68 12.65 -10.79
C VAL A 408 -19.17 11.79 -11.94
N ALA A 409 -19.90 10.75 -12.35
CA ALA A 409 -19.50 9.87 -13.46
C ALA A 409 -19.37 10.65 -14.79
N ALA A 410 -20.37 11.45 -15.15
CA ALA A 410 -20.38 12.24 -16.38
C ALA A 410 -19.24 13.28 -16.41
N THR A 411 -19.00 13.97 -15.29
CA THR A 411 -17.99 15.05 -15.20
C THR A 411 -16.55 14.56 -15.03
N ARG A 412 -16.30 13.24 -15.10
CA ARG A 412 -14.94 12.69 -15.16
C ARG A 412 -14.34 12.76 -16.55
N ALA A 413 -15.17 12.85 -17.60
CA ALA A 413 -14.74 12.90 -18.98
C ALA A 413 -14.16 14.28 -19.32
N GLU A 414 -12.99 14.32 -19.95
CA GLU A 414 -12.48 15.56 -20.55
C GLU A 414 -12.97 15.74 -22.00
N GLU A 415 -12.96 14.69 -22.81
CA GLU A 415 -13.22 14.80 -24.25
C GLU A 415 -14.35 13.90 -24.76
N ALA A 416 -14.44 12.66 -24.26
CA ALA A 416 -15.47 11.73 -24.67
C ALA A 416 -16.13 11.02 -23.48
N LEU A 417 -17.47 11.02 -23.45
CA LEU A 417 -18.30 10.27 -22.51
C LEU A 417 -19.09 9.21 -23.26
N ILE A 418 -18.83 7.93 -23.01
CA ILE A 418 -19.51 6.80 -23.63
C ILE A 418 -20.33 6.07 -22.57
N MET A 419 -21.64 5.99 -22.76
CA MET A 419 -22.57 5.30 -21.87
C MET A 419 -23.13 4.08 -22.59
N LEU A 420 -23.25 2.95 -21.88
CA LEU A 420 -23.83 1.73 -22.45
C LEU A 420 -25.04 1.28 -21.65
N SER A 421 -26.11 0.92 -22.37
CA SER A 421 -27.38 0.56 -21.75
C SER A 421 -28.15 -0.46 -22.59
N HIS A 422 -28.84 -1.36 -21.91
CA HIS A 422 -30.04 -2.00 -22.48
C HIS A 422 -31.24 -1.06 -22.31
N TRP A 423 -32.24 -1.12 -23.21
CA TRP A 423 -33.47 -0.35 -22.98
C TRP A 423 -34.20 -0.92 -21.75
N SER A 424 -34.56 -0.05 -20.82
CA SER A 424 -35.33 -0.45 -19.64
C SER A 424 -36.25 0.67 -19.17
N ASP A 425 -37.50 0.35 -18.88
CA ASP A 425 -38.47 1.29 -18.28
C ASP A 425 -38.44 1.25 -16.75
N ARG A 426 -37.39 0.64 -16.17
CA ARG A 426 -37.17 0.63 -14.74
C ARG A 426 -36.75 2.02 -14.25
N GLU A 427 -37.46 2.51 -13.26
CA GLU A 427 -37.07 3.68 -12.48
C GLU A 427 -35.85 3.38 -11.59
N ASN A 428 -35.24 4.44 -11.05
CA ASN A 428 -34.07 4.35 -10.18
C ASN A 428 -32.87 3.71 -10.89
N THR A 429 -32.60 4.22 -12.09
CA THR A 429 -31.45 3.87 -12.94
C THR A 429 -30.80 5.16 -13.44
N PHE A 430 -29.55 5.10 -13.91
CA PHE A 430 -28.96 6.27 -14.59
C PHE A 430 -29.62 6.50 -15.95
N LEU A 431 -30.10 5.43 -16.61
CA LEU A 431 -30.91 5.52 -17.81
C LEU A 431 -32.22 6.29 -17.57
N ASP A 432 -32.92 6.06 -16.45
CA ASP A 432 -34.13 6.81 -16.09
C ASP A 432 -33.84 8.31 -15.93
N PHE A 433 -32.72 8.66 -15.28
CA PHE A 433 -32.28 10.05 -15.20
C PHE A 433 -31.95 10.64 -16.58
N LEU A 434 -31.30 9.86 -17.44
CA LEU A 434 -30.98 10.28 -18.79
C LEU A 434 -32.24 10.50 -19.64
N LYS A 435 -33.19 9.55 -19.62
CA LYS A 435 -34.49 9.65 -20.29
C LYS A 435 -35.21 10.94 -19.89
N LYS A 436 -35.25 11.27 -18.59
CA LYS A 436 -35.85 12.51 -18.07
C LYS A 436 -35.06 13.77 -18.44
N GLY A 437 -33.74 13.66 -18.58
CA GLY A 437 -32.85 14.78 -18.86
C GLY A 437 -32.80 15.20 -20.33
N ILE A 438 -32.98 14.26 -21.26
CA ILE A 438 -32.88 14.51 -22.72
C ILE A 438 -34.09 14.02 -23.51
N ASN A 439 -35.18 13.69 -22.81
CA ASN A 439 -36.46 13.20 -23.35
C ASN A 439 -36.28 12.05 -24.35
N ILE A 440 -35.49 11.03 -23.99
CA ILE A 440 -35.36 9.86 -24.85
C ILE A 440 -36.65 9.04 -24.80
N GLU A 441 -37.28 8.87 -25.95
CA GLU A 441 -38.41 7.96 -26.15
C GLU A 441 -38.04 6.86 -27.15
N LYS A 442 -38.68 5.70 -27.01
CA LYS A 442 -38.51 4.55 -27.92
C LYS A 442 -39.78 4.36 -28.74
N GLU A 443 -39.67 4.55 -30.04
CA GLU A 443 -40.73 4.30 -31.01
C GLU A 443 -40.35 3.09 -31.88
N GLY A 444 -40.87 1.92 -31.50
CA GLY A 444 -40.51 0.65 -32.17
C GLY A 444 -39.03 0.30 -31.96
N GLU A 445 -38.26 0.25 -33.05
CA GLU A 445 -36.80 0.04 -33.04
C GLU A 445 -36.00 1.36 -33.08
N THR A 446 -36.67 2.49 -33.24
CA THR A 446 -36.05 3.81 -33.30
C THR A 446 -36.17 4.56 -31.99
N TYR A 447 -35.29 5.53 -31.78
CA TYR A 447 -35.25 6.36 -30.59
C TYR A 447 -35.26 7.84 -30.98
N THR A 448 -36.02 8.64 -30.25
CA THR A 448 -36.10 10.09 -30.41
C THR A 448 -35.52 10.76 -29.15
N TYR A 449 -34.94 11.95 -29.29
CA TYR A 449 -34.35 12.72 -28.19
C TYR A 449 -34.24 14.21 -28.55
N ASP A 450 -33.96 15.06 -27.56
CA ASP A 450 -33.80 16.50 -27.75
C ASP A 450 -32.69 16.82 -28.80
N GLN A 451 -33.05 17.48 -29.90
CA GLN A 451 -32.13 17.75 -31.02
C GLN A 451 -31.06 18.84 -30.75
N GLU A 452 -31.07 19.46 -29.56
CA GLU A 452 -30.23 20.62 -29.23
C GLU A 452 -28.84 20.27 -28.65
N LEU A 453 -28.45 18.99 -28.64
CA LEU A 453 -27.21 18.54 -28.01
C LEU A 453 -26.07 18.38 -29.02
N THR A 454 -25.15 19.35 -29.05
CA THR A 454 -23.95 19.28 -29.87
C THR A 454 -23.06 18.11 -29.44
N GLY A 455 -22.66 17.26 -30.39
CA GLY A 455 -21.74 16.15 -30.13
C GLY A 455 -22.36 14.95 -29.41
N PHE A 456 -23.68 14.96 -29.15
CA PHE A 456 -24.39 13.78 -28.68
C PHE A 456 -24.71 12.83 -29.84
N SER A 457 -24.51 11.53 -29.65
CA SER A 457 -24.79 10.49 -30.63
C SER A 457 -25.42 9.27 -29.97
N LEU A 458 -26.49 8.77 -30.56
CA LEU A 458 -27.12 7.52 -30.17
C LEU A 458 -26.71 6.43 -31.16
N LEU A 459 -26.07 5.37 -30.66
CA LEU A 459 -25.51 4.30 -31.47
C LEU A 459 -26.15 2.95 -31.11
N SER A 460 -26.32 2.09 -32.11
CA SER A 460 -26.65 0.68 -31.91
C SER A 460 -25.38 -0.18 -31.78
N GLU A 461 -25.54 -1.46 -31.42
CA GLU A 461 -24.44 -2.42 -31.43
C GLU A 461 -23.80 -2.56 -32.83
N ASP A 462 -24.61 -2.52 -33.88
CA ASP A 462 -24.14 -2.65 -35.27
C ASP A 462 -23.34 -1.42 -35.71
N ASP A 463 -23.72 -0.22 -35.26
CA ASP A 463 -22.94 1.00 -35.50
C ASP A 463 -21.55 0.88 -34.87
N VAL A 464 -21.47 0.40 -33.64
CA VAL A 464 -20.19 0.17 -32.95
C VAL A 464 -19.36 -0.88 -33.68
N LYS A 465 -19.99 -1.96 -34.15
CA LYS A 465 -19.33 -3.01 -34.92
C LYS A 465 -18.78 -2.48 -36.24
N MET A 466 -19.54 -1.67 -36.98
CA MET A 466 -19.07 -1.03 -38.21
C MET A 466 -17.89 -0.11 -37.95
N LEU A 467 -17.97 0.73 -36.91
CA LEU A 467 -16.86 1.61 -36.50
C LEU A 467 -15.62 0.80 -36.10
N PHE A 468 -15.80 -0.35 -35.47
CA PHE A 468 -14.72 -1.26 -35.09
C PHE A 468 -14.09 -1.97 -36.28
N GLU A 469 -14.88 -2.52 -37.21
CA GLU A 469 -14.38 -3.25 -38.38
C GLU A 469 -13.54 -2.37 -39.31
N HIS A 470 -13.89 -1.08 -39.40
CA HIS A 470 -13.17 -0.09 -40.21
C HIS A 470 -12.05 0.62 -39.45
N ALA A 471 -11.86 0.33 -38.15
CA ALA A 471 -10.79 0.92 -37.38
C ALA A 471 -9.44 0.30 -37.77
N PRO A 472 -8.41 1.11 -38.08
CA PRO A 472 -7.06 0.59 -38.29
C PRO A 472 -6.57 -0.10 -37.01
N ARG A 473 -6.24 -1.39 -37.12
CA ARG A 473 -5.77 -2.19 -35.98
C ARG A 473 -4.36 -1.78 -35.57
N ILE A 474 -4.24 -0.81 -34.67
CA ILE A 474 -2.98 -0.52 -34.00
C ILE A 474 -2.74 -1.62 -32.98
N LYS A 475 -1.89 -2.59 -33.31
CA LYS A 475 -1.37 -3.52 -32.30
C LYS A 475 -0.61 -2.69 -31.27
N ALA A 476 -0.92 -2.89 -29.98
CA ALA A 476 -0.14 -2.32 -28.89
C ALA A 476 1.34 -2.53 -29.20
N GLN A 477 2.10 -1.44 -29.31
CA GLN A 477 3.53 -1.52 -29.54
C GLN A 477 4.12 -2.23 -28.33
N LYS A 478 4.48 -3.50 -28.48
CA LYS A 478 5.36 -4.16 -27.52
C LYS A 478 6.62 -3.30 -27.51
N THR A 479 6.84 -2.57 -26.43
CA THR A 479 8.11 -1.90 -26.19
C THR A 479 9.18 -2.98 -26.29
N THR A 480 9.93 -3.00 -27.38
CA THR A 480 11.15 -3.79 -27.45
C THR A 480 12.03 -3.19 -26.38
N CYS A 481 12.29 -3.94 -25.30
CA CYS A 481 13.35 -3.54 -24.39
C CYS A 481 14.58 -3.29 -25.25
N PRO A 482 15.19 -2.09 -25.22
CA PRO A 482 16.47 -1.90 -25.88
C PRO A 482 17.41 -2.99 -25.36
N PRO A 483 18.34 -3.49 -26.20
CA PRO A 483 19.35 -4.43 -25.74
C PRO A 483 19.99 -3.84 -24.50
N VAL A 484 19.80 -4.50 -23.36
CA VAL A 484 20.38 -4.07 -22.10
C VAL A 484 21.88 -4.23 -22.28
N SER A 485 22.60 -3.12 -22.46
CA SER A 485 24.05 -3.14 -22.31
C SER A 485 24.31 -3.27 -20.82
N VAL A 486 24.62 -4.49 -20.38
CA VAL A 486 25.19 -4.69 -19.05
C VAL A 486 26.58 -4.11 -19.11
N VAL A 487 26.73 -2.86 -18.69
CA VAL A 487 28.04 -2.32 -18.34
C VAL A 487 28.34 -2.92 -16.97
N PRO A 488 29.40 -3.74 -16.81
CA PRO A 488 29.81 -4.18 -15.49
C PRO A 488 30.19 -2.92 -14.71
N LEU A 489 29.32 -2.51 -13.79
CA LEU A 489 29.74 -1.61 -12.73
C LEU A 489 30.69 -2.42 -11.87
N THR A 490 31.96 -2.04 -11.90
CA THR A 490 32.92 -2.45 -10.89
C THR A 490 32.47 -1.77 -9.60
N PHE A 491 31.59 -2.45 -8.85
CA PHE A 491 31.33 -2.07 -7.48
C PHE A 491 32.65 -2.26 -6.73
N GLU A 492 33.25 -1.16 -6.28
CA GLU A 492 34.20 -1.25 -5.18
C GLU A 492 33.48 -1.95 -4.03
N LYS A 493 34.10 -3.00 -3.47
CA LYS A 493 33.54 -3.75 -2.35
C LYS A 493 33.04 -2.76 -1.30
N GLN A 494 31.73 -2.78 -1.03
CA GLN A 494 31.17 -2.02 0.08
C GLN A 494 31.95 -2.39 1.34
N ALA A 495 32.44 -1.38 2.04
CA ALA A 495 33.25 -1.58 3.23
C ALA A 495 32.50 -2.46 4.24
N HIS A 496 33.18 -3.46 4.78
CA HIS A 496 32.55 -4.43 5.66
C HIS A 496 32.25 -3.77 7.01
N TRP A 497 30.96 -3.60 7.33
CA TRP A 497 30.52 -2.98 8.59
C TRP A 497 30.66 -3.98 9.74
N GLN A 498 31.34 -3.56 10.81
CA GLN A 498 31.52 -4.36 12.03
C GLN A 498 31.12 -3.53 13.26
N SER A 499 30.20 -4.08 14.07
CA SER A 499 29.87 -3.51 15.38
C SER A 499 30.90 -3.98 16.40
N VAL A 500 31.58 -3.05 17.06
CA VAL A 500 32.66 -3.34 18.03
C VAL A 500 32.11 -3.61 19.43
N THR A 501 30.87 -3.19 19.69
CA THR A 501 30.22 -3.26 21.01
C THR A 501 29.48 -4.57 21.29
N GLU A 502 29.41 -5.53 20.36
CA GLU A 502 28.53 -6.71 20.48
C GLU A 502 29.22 -8.07 20.71
N THR A 503 30.53 -8.13 20.98
CA THR A 503 31.30 -9.39 20.81
C THR A 503 31.70 -10.18 22.05
N VAL A 504 31.09 -9.99 23.22
CA VAL A 504 31.23 -10.98 24.30
C VAL A 504 29.87 -11.38 24.85
N ASP A 505 29.52 -12.65 24.63
CA ASP A 505 28.25 -13.31 24.95
C ASP A 505 28.05 -13.43 26.49
N ILE A 506 27.89 -12.28 27.19
CA ILE A 506 27.68 -12.18 28.65
C ILE A 506 26.43 -12.98 29.06
N ARG A 507 25.41 -13.00 28.19
CA ARG A 507 24.14 -13.70 28.42
C ARG A 507 24.34 -15.21 28.59
N ARG A 508 25.30 -15.83 27.89
CA ARG A 508 25.60 -17.26 28.03
C ARG A 508 26.37 -17.62 29.29
N ARG A 509 27.22 -16.73 29.84
CA ARG A 509 28.09 -17.05 30.99
C ARG A 509 27.53 -16.65 32.35
N HIS A 510 26.78 -15.55 32.44
CA HIS A 510 26.36 -14.99 33.73
C HIS A 510 24.83 -14.83 33.89
N GLY A 511 24.03 -15.13 32.86
CA GLY A 511 22.56 -15.07 32.92
C GLY A 511 21.96 -13.68 32.67
N ASN A 512 20.63 -13.61 32.52
CA ASN A 512 19.90 -12.40 32.10
C ASN A 512 19.96 -11.26 33.14
N ASP A 513 20.07 -11.57 34.43
CA ASP A 513 20.10 -10.55 35.48
C ASP A 513 21.36 -9.68 35.44
N TRP A 514 22.53 -10.26 35.12
CA TRP A 514 23.79 -9.50 35.03
C TRP A 514 23.87 -8.61 33.78
N ALA A 515 23.28 -9.05 32.67
CA ALA A 515 23.12 -8.18 31.49
C ALA A 515 22.23 -6.98 31.82
N MET A 516 21.11 -7.22 32.53
CA MET A 516 20.22 -6.16 32.98
C MET A 516 20.92 -5.17 33.93
N LEU A 517 21.63 -5.68 34.93
CA LEU A 517 22.37 -4.86 35.90
C LEU A 517 23.48 -4.06 35.23
N GLY A 518 24.15 -4.64 34.23
CA GLY A 518 25.17 -3.95 33.44
C GLY A 518 24.62 -2.70 32.78
N ASP A 519 23.55 -2.82 31.98
CA ASP A 519 22.93 -1.65 31.35
C ASP A 519 22.55 -0.54 32.33
N ILE A 520 22.05 -0.92 33.52
CA ILE A 520 21.66 0.03 34.56
C ILE A 520 22.89 0.76 35.08
N ILE A 521 23.98 0.04 35.34
CA ILE A 521 25.24 0.63 35.80
C ILE A 521 25.83 1.57 34.73
N HIS A 522 25.83 1.19 33.44
CA HIS A 522 26.28 2.07 32.35
C HIS A 522 25.45 3.36 32.30
N ARG A 523 24.12 3.28 32.42
CA ARG A 523 23.24 4.46 32.47
C ARG A 523 23.48 5.35 33.70
N ILE A 524 23.79 4.75 34.85
CA ILE A 524 24.15 5.49 36.06
C ILE A 524 25.45 6.25 35.83
N PHE A 525 26.49 5.58 35.32
CA PHE A 525 27.77 6.22 35.04
C PHE A 525 27.62 7.31 33.98
N GLU A 526 26.87 7.06 32.92
CA GLU A 526 26.52 8.06 31.90
C GLU A 526 25.87 9.30 32.53
N GLY A 527 24.81 9.09 33.31
CA GLY A 527 24.08 10.17 33.93
C GLY A 527 24.91 10.95 34.93
N ILE A 528 25.81 10.29 35.69
CA ILE A 528 26.71 10.94 36.63
C ILE A 528 27.77 11.75 35.90
N SER A 529 28.45 11.15 34.91
CA SER A 529 29.50 11.84 34.14
C SER A 529 28.97 13.06 33.39
N LYS A 530 27.70 13.05 32.97
CA LYS A 530 27.01 14.20 32.32
C LYS A 530 26.44 15.22 33.32
N GLY A 531 26.52 14.96 34.63
CA GLY A 531 25.92 15.82 35.66
C GLY A 531 24.38 15.76 35.75
N ILE A 532 23.75 14.80 35.07
CA ILE A 532 22.29 14.57 35.08
C ILE A 532 21.85 13.83 36.36
N ILE A 533 22.74 13.00 36.91
CA ILE A 533 22.53 12.26 38.15
C ILE A 533 23.51 12.80 39.20
N ILE A 534 22.96 13.31 40.30
CA ILE A 534 23.73 13.64 41.50
C ILE A 534 23.83 12.42 42.41
N GLU A 535 24.90 12.34 43.21
CA GLU A 535 25.23 11.14 43.99
C GLU A 535 24.11 10.71 44.95
N GLU A 536 23.43 11.68 45.55
CA GLU A 536 22.34 11.46 46.51
C GLU A 536 21.14 10.72 45.88
N ASN A 537 20.96 10.83 44.56
CA ASN A 537 19.80 10.29 43.84
C ASN A 537 20.10 8.96 43.12
N ILE A 538 21.28 8.37 43.31
CA ILE A 538 21.68 7.14 42.62
C ILE A 538 20.73 6.00 42.94
N LEU A 539 20.47 5.75 44.23
CA LEU A 539 19.61 4.64 44.66
C LEU A 539 18.15 4.83 44.20
N GLU A 540 17.64 6.06 44.25
CA GLU A 540 16.28 6.38 43.79
C GLU A 540 16.14 6.13 42.28
N LYS A 541 17.07 6.65 41.46
CA LYS A 541 17.04 6.46 40.00
C LYS A 541 17.24 4.99 39.61
N THR A 542 18.15 4.30 40.29
CA THR A 542 18.36 2.85 40.10
C THR A 542 17.07 2.09 40.40
N GLY A 543 16.38 2.44 41.49
CA GLY A 543 15.10 1.84 41.86
C GLY A 543 14.01 2.07 40.83
N ARG A 544 13.97 3.23 40.15
CA ARG A 544 13.04 3.48 39.04
C ARG A 544 13.39 2.63 37.81
N MET A 545 14.66 2.60 37.39
CA MET A 545 15.12 1.82 36.24
C MET A 545 14.87 0.31 36.40
N LEU A 546 15.03 -0.22 37.62
CA LEU A 546 14.67 -1.60 37.94
C LEU A 546 13.16 -1.84 37.82
N GLY A 547 12.35 -0.88 38.30
CA GLY A 547 10.88 -0.95 38.20
C GLY A 547 10.38 -0.95 36.76
N ASP A 548 10.94 -0.10 35.89
CA ASP A 548 10.60 -0.03 34.46
C ASP A 548 10.91 -1.35 33.72
N ARG A 549 11.83 -2.16 34.26
CA ARG A 549 12.21 -3.48 33.74
C ARG A 549 11.45 -4.64 34.42
N GLY A 550 10.42 -4.34 35.22
CA GLY A 550 9.57 -5.35 35.87
C GLY A 550 10.12 -5.96 37.15
N VAL A 551 11.22 -5.42 37.70
CA VAL A 551 11.82 -5.91 38.96
C VAL A 551 11.13 -5.27 40.17
N SER A 552 10.62 -6.09 41.09
CA SER A 552 9.86 -5.63 42.26
C SER A 552 10.13 -6.47 43.52
N GLY A 553 9.62 -6.03 44.68
CA GLY A 553 9.71 -6.79 45.94
C GLY A 553 11.14 -7.02 46.46
N GLU A 554 11.40 -8.24 46.94
CA GLU A 554 12.69 -8.67 47.51
C GLU A 554 13.82 -8.60 46.48
N ASP A 555 13.57 -9.02 45.24
CA ASP A 555 14.53 -9.01 44.12
C ASP A 555 15.02 -7.59 43.79
N LYS A 556 14.12 -6.60 43.88
CA LYS A 556 14.50 -5.18 43.75
C LYS A 556 15.47 -4.73 44.85
N LYS A 557 15.26 -5.15 46.10
CA LYS A 557 16.14 -4.79 47.22
C LYS A 557 17.51 -5.44 47.08
N GLU A 558 17.56 -6.70 46.66
CA GLU A 558 18.80 -7.43 46.41
C GLU A 558 19.63 -6.74 45.33
N LYS A 559 19.03 -6.46 44.17
CA LYS A 559 19.69 -5.77 43.04
C LYS A 559 20.15 -4.36 43.40
N LEU A 560 19.39 -3.62 44.20
CA LEU A 560 19.80 -2.31 44.73
C LEU A 560 21.04 -2.43 45.63
N SER A 561 21.08 -3.42 46.52
CA SER A 561 22.23 -3.65 47.41
C SER A 561 23.52 -4.01 46.64
N ILE A 562 23.40 -4.75 45.52
CA ILE A 562 24.54 -5.06 44.65
C ILE A 562 25.12 -3.77 44.05
N ILE A 563 24.27 -2.90 43.49
CA ILE A 563 24.72 -1.64 42.87
C ILE A 563 25.31 -0.70 43.93
N GLU A 564 24.67 -0.58 45.09
CA GLU A 564 25.16 0.23 46.21
C GLU A 564 26.56 -0.20 46.67
N ARG A 565 26.79 -1.52 46.77
CA ARG A 565 28.08 -2.10 47.14
C ARG A 565 29.16 -1.80 46.09
N GLN A 566 28.84 -1.92 44.80
CA GLN A 566 29.77 -1.58 43.73
C GLN A 566 30.13 -0.10 43.74
N VAL A 567 29.13 0.80 43.86
CA VAL A 567 29.38 2.25 43.96
C VAL A 567 30.28 2.57 45.15
N THR A 568 30.02 1.97 46.31
CA THR A 568 30.83 2.16 47.52
C THR A 568 32.27 1.69 47.30
N LEU A 569 32.47 0.50 46.73
CA LEU A 569 33.79 -0.04 46.40
C LEU A 569 34.57 0.88 45.45
N LEU A 570 33.91 1.40 44.40
CA LEU A 570 34.52 2.31 43.44
C LEU A 570 34.93 3.65 44.06
N LYS A 571 34.18 4.13 45.06
CA LYS A 571 34.52 5.31 45.87
C LYS A 571 35.75 5.03 46.75
N GLU A 572 35.78 3.90 47.44
CA GLU A 572 36.91 3.51 48.30
C GLU A 572 38.22 3.36 47.51
N LYS A 573 38.14 2.80 46.29
CA LYS A 573 39.29 2.63 45.39
C LYS A 573 39.70 3.91 44.65
N GLY A 574 38.96 5.01 44.81
CA GLY A 574 39.21 6.29 44.16
C GLY A 574 38.92 6.31 42.65
N ILE A 575 38.34 5.24 42.09
CA ILE A 575 37.93 5.15 40.68
C ILE A 575 36.79 6.13 40.41
N TRP A 576 35.87 6.22 41.38
CA TRP A 576 34.69 7.07 41.29
C TRP A 576 35.04 8.54 41.02
N GLN A 577 35.97 9.11 41.80
CA GLN A 577 36.38 10.50 41.69
C GLN A 577 37.27 10.75 40.46
N LYS A 578 38.09 9.77 40.04
CA LYS A 578 39.06 9.95 38.95
C LYS A 578 38.48 9.71 37.54
N ILE A 579 37.49 8.82 37.42
CA ILE A 579 37.02 8.31 36.13
C ILE A 579 35.53 8.60 35.91
N ILE A 580 34.68 8.33 36.92
CA ILE A 580 33.21 8.37 36.76
C ILE A 580 32.66 9.78 36.92
N MET A 581 33.19 10.54 37.88
CA MET A 581 32.74 11.91 38.13
C MET A 581 32.94 12.84 36.92
N PRO A 582 32.09 13.87 36.75
CA PRO A 582 32.27 14.90 35.74
C PRO A 582 33.71 15.45 35.76
N ALA A 583 34.31 15.50 34.58
CA ALA A 583 35.65 16.02 34.37
C ALA A 583 35.64 16.96 33.16
N ALA A 584 36.46 18.00 33.21
CA ALA A 584 36.68 18.86 32.04
C ALA A 584 37.26 18.03 30.89
N ASP A 585 36.89 18.36 29.65
CA ASP A 585 37.33 17.67 28.43
C ASP A 585 37.16 16.14 28.50
N SER A 586 35.99 15.69 28.97
CA SER A 586 35.60 14.29 29.01
C SER A 586 34.33 14.01 28.21
N TYR A 587 34.26 12.82 27.63
CA TYR A 587 33.15 12.34 26.81
C TYR A 587 32.65 11.02 27.39
N THR A 588 31.35 10.81 27.36
CA THR A 588 30.71 9.58 27.86
C THR A 588 29.74 9.08 26.82
N GLU A 589 29.72 7.77 26.58
CA GLU A 589 28.95 7.14 25.49
C GLU A 589 29.28 7.76 24.12
N LEU A 590 30.57 8.00 23.85
CA LEU A 590 31.02 8.68 22.63
C LEU A 590 30.78 7.76 21.41
N PRO A 591 29.82 8.08 20.51
CA PRO A 591 29.59 7.29 19.32
C PRO A 591 30.71 7.53 18.31
N PHE A 592 31.11 6.49 17.58
CA PHE A 592 32.08 6.62 16.49
C PHE A 592 31.70 5.76 15.30
N ILE A 593 32.08 6.26 14.12
CA ILE A 593 32.18 5.48 12.88
C ILE A 593 33.61 5.66 12.40
N PHE A 594 34.33 4.55 12.25
CA PHE A 594 35.76 4.55 11.96
C PHE A 594 36.08 3.55 10.87
N GLU A 595 36.64 4.02 9.77
CA GLU A 595 37.13 3.16 8.70
C GLU A 595 38.63 2.88 8.87
N ASP A 596 39.00 1.59 8.86
CA ASP A 596 40.37 1.09 8.84
C ASP A 596 40.48 -0.10 7.87
N ARG A 597 41.41 -0.01 6.92
CA ARG A 597 41.76 -1.08 5.95
C ARG A 597 40.56 -1.72 5.23
N GLY A 598 39.55 -0.92 4.87
CA GLY A 598 38.37 -1.38 4.11
C GLY A 598 37.24 -1.99 4.97
N SER A 599 37.36 -1.92 6.29
CA SER A 599 36.28 -2.22 7.24
C SER A 599 35.80 -0.95 7.92
N VAL A 600 34.48 -0.81 8.08
CA VAL A 600 33.87 0.30 8.82
C VAL A 600 33.42 -0.22 10.18
N PHE A 601 34.07 0.28 11.23
CA PHE A 601 33.76 -0.02 12.61
C PHE A 601 32.76 1.00 13.15
N THR A 602 31.71 0.50 13.81
CA THR A 602 30.74 1.34 14.53
C THR A 602 30.63 0.88 15.98
N GLY A 603 30.46 1.82 16.89
CA GLY A 603 30.33 1.51 18.31
C GLY A 603 30.18 2.76 19.16
N ARG A 604 30.15 2.53 20.48
CA ARG A 604 30.22 3.57 21.49
C ARG A 604 31.37 3.28 22.45
N ILE A 605 32.06 4.33 22.86
CA ILE A 605 33.11 4.27 23.87
C ILE A 605 32.51 4.76 25.18
N ASP A 606 32.56 3.94 26.22
CA ASP A 606 31.93 4.25 27.51
C ASP A 606 32.42 5.58 28.08
N ARG A 607 33.74 5.78 28.15
CA ARG A 607 34.31 7.01 28.71
C ARG A 607 35.65 7.36 28.07
N VAL A 608 35.80 8.64 27.71
CA VAL A 608 37.06 9.20 27.21
C VAL A 608 37.39 10.44 28.04
N ILE A 609 38.60 10.53 28.56
CA ILE A 609 39.04 11.70 29.34
C ILE A 609 40.35 12.23 28.75
N LYS A 610 40.37 13.52 28.43
CA LYS A 610 41.60 14.20 28.03
C LYS A 610 42.45 14.52 29.25
N ARG A 611 43.71 14.14 29.21
CA ARG A 611 44.79 14.60 30.10
C ARG A 611 45.68 15.58 29.34
N ASP A 612 46.62 16.23 30.03
CA ASP A 612 47.43 17.31 29.47
C ASP A 612 48.02 16.98 28.09
N ASP A 613 48.59 15.77 27.94
CA ASP A 613 49.30 15.34 26.73
C ASP A 613 48.72 14.09 26.05
N TYR A 614 47.65 13.48 26.57
CA TYR A 614 47.13 12.21 26.06
C TYR A 614 45.65 11.99 26.40
N PHE A 615 45.00 11.07 25.71
CA PHE A 615 43.61 10.68 26.02
C PHE A 615 43.58 9.31 26.70
N GLU A 616 42.70 9.17 27.69
CA GLU A 616 42.41 7.91 28.36
C GLU A 616 41.05 7.41 27.92
N VAL A 617 41.02 6.21 27.37
CA VAL A 617 39.80 5.48 26.99
C VAL A 617 39.51 4.45 28.07
N TYR A 618 38.29 4.44 28.58
CA TYR A 618 37.83 3.47 29.57
C TYR A 618 36.62 2.73 29.03
N ASP A 619 36.64 1.41 29.24
CA ASP A 619 35.55 0.49 28.96
C ASP A 619 35.15 -0.21 30.27
N TYR A 620 33.86 -0.16 30.61
CA TYR A 620 33.33 -0.65 31.87
C TYR A 620 32.91 -2.12 31.74
N LYS A 621 33.34 -2.95 32.69
CA LYS A 621 32.88 -4.35 32.81
C LYS A 621 32.21 -4.54 34.15
N THR A 622 30.88 -4.74 34.08
CA THR A 622 29.97 -4.68 35.22
C THR A 622 29.64 -6.03 35.85
N PHE A 623 30.15 -7.12 35.28
CA PHE A 623 29.92 -8.49 35.75
C PHE A 623 31.04 -8.97 36.69
N PRO A 624 30.79 -9.99 37.53
CA PRO A 624 31.81 -10.57 38.39
C PRO A 624 32.88 -11.28 37.56
N VAL A 625 34.15 -10.98 37.81
CA VAL A 625 35.31 -11.60 37.16
C VAL A 625 36.18 -12.24 38.24
N LYS A 626 36.59 -13.50 38.05
CA LYS A 626 37.55 -14.16 38.93
C LYS A 626 38.98 -13.74 38.58
N GLU A 627 39.88 -13.75 39.56
CA GLU A 627 41.28 -13.31 39.36
C GLU A 627 41.98 -14.06 38.22
N ASP A 628 41.73 -15.37 38.08
CA ASP A 628 42.29 -16.24 37.04
C ASP A 628 41.73 -15.98 35.63
N GLU A 629 40.55 -15.37 35.52
CA GLU A 629 39.90 -15.02 34.25
C GLU A 629 40.36 -13.66 33.69
N THR A 630 40.93 -12.81 34.55
CA THR A 630 41.30 -11.42 34.20
C THR A 630 42.28 -11.35 33.03
N ALA A 631 43.30 -12.20 33.02
CA ALA A 631 44.31 -12.22 31.95
C ALA A 631 43.72 -12.64 30.59
N TYR A 632 42.77 -13.56 30.60
CA TYR A 632 42.07 -14.00 29.38
C TYR A 632 41.15 -12.89 28.85
N LEU A 633 40.37 -12.25 29.72
CA LEU A 633 39.46 -11.16 29.32
C LEU A 633 40.22 -9.95 28.78
N LEU A 634 41.37 -9.59 29.36
CA LEU A 634 42.21 -8.51 28.83
C LEU A 634 42.61 -8.77 27.36
N LYS A 635 42.92 -10.02 27.01
CA LYS A 635 43.29 -10.41 25.64
C LYS A 635 42.09 -10.36 24.67
N GLU A 636 40.92 -10.78 25.11
CA GLU A 636 39.68 -10.74 24.29
C GLU A 636 39.26 -9.28 24.00
N TYR A 637 39.29 -8.41 25.00
CA TYR A 637 38.90 -7.01 24.86
C TYR A 637 39.99 -6.12 24.24
N ALA A 638 41.22 -6.61 24.08
CA ALA A 638 42.31 -5.85 23.45
C ALA A 638 41.99 -5.39 22.03
N VAL A 639 41.28 -6.22 21.25
CA VAL A 639 40.89 -5.87 19.88
C VAL A 639 39.88 -4.71 19.87
N GLN A 640 38.89 -4.75 20.76
CA GLN A 640 37.90 -3.69 20.93
C GLN A 640 38.55 -2.37 21.37
N LEU A 641 39.47 -2.43 22.34
CA LEU A 641 40.17 -1.25 22.84
C LEU A 641 41.17 -0.66 21.85
N ASP A 642 41.80 -1.46 21.00
CA ASP A 642 42.64 -0.97 19.89
C ASP A 642 41.79 -0.16 18.89
N ILE A 643 40.58 -0.65 18.56
CA ILE A 643 39.66 0.07 17.69
C ILE A 643 39.20 1.38 18.34
N TYR A 644 38.86 1.36 19.64
CA TYR A 644 38.52 2.59 20.37
C TYR A 644 39.67 3.59 20.41
N ALA A 645 40.90 3.14 20.68
CA ALA A 645 42.08 3.99 20.67
C ALA A 645 42.28 4.64 19.30
N LYS A 646 42.21 3.87 18.22
CA LYS A 646 42.31 4.38 16.84
C LYS A 646 41.20 5.36 16.50
N ALA A 647 39.96 5.08 16.91
CA ALA A 647 38.84 5.99 16.72
C ALA A 647 39.08 7.33 17.44
N VAL A 648 39.55 7.31 18.69
CA VAL A 648 39.89 8.53 19.46
C VAL A 648 41.06 9.29 18.83
N LYS A 649 42.11 8.59 18.38
CA LYS A 649 43.25 9.20 17.66
C LYS A 649 42.76 10.00 16.45
N LYS A 650 41.86 9.42 15.65
CA LYS A 650 41.32 10.06 14.45
C LYS A 650 40.34 11.19 14.78
N LEU A 651 39.46 11.00 15.76
CA LEU A 651 38.45 12.00 16.16
C LEU A 651 39.09 13.26 16.75
N PHE A 652 40.13 13.12 17.55
CA PHE A 652 40.77 14.24 18.25
C PHE A 652 42.13 14.65 17.67
N GLY A 653 42.58 14.02 16.58
CA GLY A 653 43.85 14.34 15.92
C GLY A 653 45.08 14.15 16.82
N THR A 654 45.12 13.08 17.61
CA THR A 654 46.18 12.80 18.59
C THR A 654 46.85 11.46 18.31
N GLU A 655 48.12 11.31 18.72
CA GLU A 655 48.83 10.03 18.66
C GLU A 655 48.94 9.33 20.02
N LYS A 656 48.67 10.04 21.11
CA LYS A 656 48.84 9.56 22.48
C LYS A 656 47.48 9.20 23.07
N VAL A 657 47.14 7.92 23.03
CA VAL A 657 45.92 7.35 23.63
C VAL A 657 46.30 6.14 24.47
N LYS A 658 45.77 6.06 25.69
CA LYS A 658 45.87 4.90 26.59
C LYS A 658 44.50 4.28 26.79
N SER A 659 44.43 2.96 26.80
CA SER A 659 43.19 2.21 26.90
C SER A 659 43.15 1.42 28.21
N PHE A 660 42.02 1.48 28.90
CA PHE A 660 41.84 0.85 30.20
C PHE A 660 40.51 0.09 30.27
N ILE A 661 40.53 -1.03 30.98
CA ILE A 661 39.32 -1.74 31.41
C ILE A 661 39.09 -1.45 32.88
N VAL A 662 37.86 -1.11 33.24
CA VAL A 662 37.43 -0.94 34.63
C VAL A 662 36.50 -2.08 35.01
N PHE A 663 36.96 -2.95 35.90
CA PHE A 663 36.15 -4.03 36.47
C PHE A 663 35.39 -3.49 37.68
N THR A 664 34.11 -3.18 37.53
CA THR A 664 33.36 -2.44 38.57
C THR A 664 33.09 -3.30 39.80
N ASN A 665 33.02 -4.62 39.64
CA ASN A 665 32.75 -5.55 40.72
C ASN A 665 33.98 -5.83 41.60
N SER A 666 35.19 -5.79 41.05
CA SER A 666 36.45 -5.96 41.80
C SER A 666 37.12 -4.63 42.17
N GLY A 667 36.71 -3.53 41.54
CA GLY A 667 37.31 -2.21 41.76
C GLY A 667 38.74 -2.12 41.22
N GLU A 668 39.03 -2.82 40.12
CA GLU A 668 40.33 -2.82 39.46
C GLU A 668 40.29 -2.04 38.13
N VAL A 669 41.38 -1.33 37.84
CA VAL A 669 41.62 -0.69 36.55
C VAL A 669 42.89 -1.30 35.95
N LYS A 670 42.80 -1.83 34.73
CA LYS A 670 43.92 -2.44 34.02
C LYS A 670 44.15 -1.71 32.70
N GLU A 671 45.40 -1.34 32.44
CA GLU A 671 45.84 -0.84 31.13
C GLU A 671 45.99 -2.03 30.18
N VAL A 672 45.57 -1.86 28.92
CA VAL A 672 45.60 -2.89 27.88
C VAL A 672 46.57 -2.52 26.77
#